data_AF-A0A317I4N4-F1
#
_entry.id   AF-A0A317I4N4-F1
#
_cell.length_a   1.000
_cell.length_b   1.000
_cell.length_c   1.000
_cell.angle_alpha   90.00
_cell.angle_beta   90.00
_cell.angle_gamma   90.00
#
_symmetry.space_group_name_H-M   'P 1'
#
loop_
_entity.id
_entity.type
_entity.pdbx_description
1 polymer ?
#
loop_
_entity_poly.entity_id
_entity_poly.type
_entity_poly.pdbx_seq_one_letter_code
_entity_poly.pdbx_strand_id
1 'polypeptide(L)'
;MRDLLPTRLILACAALVFLVATLYTTLAQTQRPSGRQNQDSIVISKDEVLCDVVVRDKKGKLIRDLTGADFEVYEDGVKQDINSFRFVSTSAAESADTSKKENNNPPASPDPNITTNPRAATEESGGVSAVALVFDRLSSESRPRARDAALSYLGESVKKNELVGVFITDLSVVTLQPFTYDTQQVRASIDKAGVQATSGYASTNVKARETRNDLVVALNRASREEPVAGPPSTANSGMSKANLMLDMLEYFEETQRDQLGNATAHGLLHIAASMRAIPGRKAVIFFSEGLVLPPNVQEVFRSVINEANRSNVSFYSIDVAGLRTESKTAETRREINSRSDLRMAQLGTREDNNGPMTKGLERNEDLLRLNPDSGLQQLANDTGGFLITDSNDLAGRLQKVDEDLHSYYLLSYSSNNQKYDGRFRKIEVKLKRSGLSVQSRKGYYGIKGSYGSPVLSYEAPALAVLDSKEKPDSFPFYLGGFSFPDRDRIGLAPVIVDVPMSAFTVHVDQAKKLYDTDFSVVTLVKDQSGQVVAKLSNQYRLSGPADKAEDTKKERVLFYAEANLSPARYTVEAIAYDAPSGRASVRTGTIDVSANDESKLRLSDVVFLKRAEQVGSTDENKSNPFHVANMIVSPNLGEPIQRSLKQVPFFFTVYSPADTASKPKLTIELLSQGRTLAQMPGELPASDALGRSQFVAALPVEKIPAGTYELKITVSLDAMSLSRSRSFTLVD
;
A
#
# COMPACT_ATOMS: atom_id res chain seq x y z
N MET A 1 29.50 -60.39 -53.89
CA MET A 1 30.81 -59.86 -54.32
C MET A 1 30.55 -58.48 -54.92
N ARG A 2 30.83 -57.39 -54.19
CA ARG A 2 32.09 -56.60 -54.25
C ARG A 2 32.19 -55.89 -55.61
N ASP A 3 32.14 -54.56 -55.73
CA ASP A 3 33.04 -53.54 -55.17
C ASP A 3 32.41 -52.12 -55.22
N LEU A 4 32.41 -51.32 -54.15
CA LEU A 4 33.45 -50.34 -53.74
C LEU A 4 33.61 -49.11 -54.66
N LEU A 5 32.64 -48.19 -54.60
CA LEU A 5 32.81 -46.74 -54.84
C LEU A 5 31.51 -46.05 -54.37
N PRO A 6 31.48 -45.39 -53.19
CA PRO A 6 31.69 -43.93 -53.18
C PRO A 6 32.13 -43.38 -51.81
N THR A 7 33.42 -43.45 -51.47
CA THR A 7 33.91 -42.88 -50.18
C THR A 7 34.65 -41.54 -50.36
N ARG A 8 34.98 -41.15 -51.60
CA ARG A 8 35.70 -39.87 -51.86
C ARG A 8 34.82 -38.71 -52.33
N LEU A 9 33.59 -38.96 -52.79
CA LEU A 9 32.67 -37.88 -53.20
C LEU A 9 31.86 -37.32 -52.01
N ILE A 10 31.55 -38.14 -51.01
CA ILE A 10 30.76 -37.73 -49.83
C ILE A 10 31.62 -36.90 -48.85
N LEU A 11 32.93 -37.18 -48.75
CA LEU A 11 33.85 -36.35 -47.95
C LEU A 11 34.11 -34.97 -48.56
N ALA A 12 34.03 -34.82 -49.89
CA ALA A 12 34.23 -33.53 -50.54
C ALA A 12 33.02 -32.59 -50.36
N CYS A 13 31.80 -33.11 -50.37
CA CYS A 13 30.59 -32.32 -50.10
C CYS A 13 30.42 -31.96 -48.61
N ALA A 14 30.84 -32.84 -47.68
CA ALA A 14 30.79 -32.55 -46.25
C ALA A 14 31.80 -31.46 -45.82
N ALA A 15 32.98 -31.41 -46.45
CA ALA A 15 33.97 -30.36 -46.18
C ALA A 15 33.55 -28.99 -46.75
N LEU A 16 32.83 -28.95 -47.88
CA LEU A 16 32.36 -27.70 -48.49
C LEU A 16 31.20 -27.08 -47.71
N VAL A 17 30.31 -27.89 -47.12
CA VAL A 17 29.22 -27.40 -46.26
C VAL A 17 29.75 -26.91 -44.91
N PHE A 18 30.81 -27.52 -44.37
CA PHE A 18 31.48 -27.04 -43.15
C PHE A 18 32.29 -25.75 -43.37
N LEU A 19 32.85 -25.52 -44.56
CA LEU A 19 33.58 -24.29 -44.89
C LEU A 19 32.66 -23.08 -45.15
N VAL A 20 31.44 -23.32 -45.66
CA VAL A 20 30.44 -22.25 -45.86
C VAL A 20 29.71 -21.92 -44.56
N ALA A 21 29.48 -22.89 -43.66
CA ALA A 21 28.88 -22.63 -42.35
C ALA A 21 29.83 -21.91 -41.35
N THR A 22 31.15 -22.04 -41.54
CA THR A 22 32.16 -21.33 -40.72
C THR A 22 32.46 -19.91 -41.21
N LEU A 23 32.14 -19.56 -42.46
CA LEU A 23 32.26 -18.17 -42.94
C LEU A 23 31.07 -17.26 -42.56
N TYR A 24 29.89 -17.82 -42.26
CA TYR A 24 28.75 -17.02 -41.77
C TYR A 24 28.78 -16.73 -40.27
N THR A 25 29.62 -17.44 -39.49
CA THR A 25 29.75 -17.22 -38.05
C THR A 25 30.85 -16.23 -37.67
N THR A 26 31.77 -15.88 -38.59
CA THR A 26 32.87 -14.94 -38.34
C THR A 26 32.63 -13.49 -38.83
N LEU A 27 31.43 -13.16 -39.31
CA LEU A 27 31.06 -11.78 -39.69
C LEU A 27 29.97 -11.13 -38.81
N ALA A 28 29.63 -11.73 -37.66
CA ALA A 28 28.67 -11.17 -36.70
C ALA A 28 29.26 -10.89 -35.30
N GLN A 29 30.58 -10.74 -35.20
CA GLN A 29 31.25 -10.22 -33.99
C GLN A 29 32.19 -9.07 -34.36
N THR A 30 31.66 -8.05 -35.06
CA THR A 30 32.15 -6.71 -34.82
C THR A 30 31.43 -6.24 -33.56
N GLN A 31 32.13 -6.26 -32.43
CA GLN A 31 31.74 -5.50 -31.25
C GLN A 31 31.47 -4.07 -31.70
N ARG A 32 30.19 -3.71 -31.86
CA ARG A 32 29.79 -2.32 -31.77
C ARG A 32 30.31 -1.86 -30.41
N PRO A 33 31.11 -0.79 -30.33
CA PRO A 33 31.41 -0.21 -29.04
C PRO A 33 30.07 0.01 -28.37
N SER A 34 29.90 -0.55 -27.17
CA SER A 34 28.77 -0.25 -26.32
C SER A 34 28.84 1.25 -26.06
N GLY A 35 28.26 2.02 -26.97
CA GLY A 35 27.91 3.40 -26.72
C GLY A 35 27.11 3.31 -25.45
N ARG A 36 27.65 3.92 -24.39
CA ARG A 36 26.84 4.39 -23.28
C ARG A 36 25.65 5.06 -23.96
N GLN A 37 24.51 4.37 -24.01
CA GLN A 37 23.28 5.09 -23.79
C GLN A 37 23.49 5.70 -22.41
N ASN A 38 24.01 6.93 -22.40
CA ASN A 38 23.37 7.93 -21.60
C ASN A 38 21.88 7.76 -21.93
N GLN A 39 21.20 6.92 -21.15
CA GLN A 39 19.98 7.40 -20.56
C GLN A 39 20.41 8.73 -19.97
N ASP A 40 20.22 9.78 -20.76
CA ASP A 40 19.89 11.07 -20.19
C ASP A 40 18.60 10.78 -19.43
N SER A 41 18.76 10.20 -18.23
CA SER A 41 17.89 10.47 -17.14
C SER A 41 17.90 11.98 -17.11
N ILE A 42 16.85 12.58 -17.65
CA ILE A 42 16.54 13.96 -17.35
C ILE A 42 16.31 13.89 -15.84
N VAL A 43 17.38 14.12 -15.08
CA VAL A 43 17.32 14.39 -13.66
C VAL A 43 16.67 15.76 -13.61
N ILE A 44 15.34 15.78 -13.67
CA ILE A 44 14.56 16.98 -13.43
C ILE A 44 14.87 17.34 -11.99
N SER A 45 15.81 18.26 -11.84
CA SER A 45 16.46 18.60 -10.57
C SER A 45 15.60 19.56 -9.72
N LYS A 46 14.31 19.67 -10.05
CA LYS A 46 13.27 20.42 -9.35
C LYS A 46 11.99 19.60 -9.41
N ASP A 47 11.54 19.09 -8.27
CA ASP A 47 10.24 18.43 -8.18
C ASP A 47 9.14 19.48 -8.44
N GLU A 48 8.68 19.51 -9.69
CA GLU A 48 7.64 20.40 -10.16
C GLU A 48 6.27 19.83 -9.77
N VAL A 49 5.51 20.59 -9.00
CA VAL A 49 4.17 20.19 -8.55
C VAL A 49 3.16 20.59 -9.60
N LEU A 50 2.46 19.61 -10.17
CA LEU A 50 1.38 19.81 -11.13
C LEU A 50 0.05 19.99 -10.41
N CYS A 51 -0.69 21.03 -10.80
CA CYS A 51 -2.01 21.35 -10.28
C CYS A 51 -3.00 21.46 -11.44
N ASP A 52 -3.85 20.45 -11.57
CA ASP A 52 -5.05 20.54 -12.40
C ASP A 52 -6.09 21.41 -11.70
N VAL A 53 -6.60 22.41 -12.42
CA VAL A 53 -7.54 23.39 -11.91
C VAL A 53 -8.72 23.53 -12.85
N VAL A 54 -9.91 23.35 -12.29
CA VAL A 54 -11.16 23.58 -12.99
C VAL A 54 -11.86 24.78 -12.37
N VAL A 55 -12.28 25.71 -13.22
CA VAL A 55 -12.94 26.95 -12.79
C VAL A 55 -14.37 26.99 -13.32
N ARG A 56 -15.32 27.27 -12.43
CA ARG A 56 -16.74 27.38 -12.76
C ARG A 56 -17.34 28.69 -12.26
N ASP A 57 -18.35 29.19 -12.96
CA ASP A 57 -19.18 30.30 -12.48
C ASP A 57 -20.23 29.84 -11.45
N LYS A 58 -20.99 30.78 -10.89
CA LYS A 58 -22.10 30.49 -9.95
C LYS A 58 -23.20 29.61 -10.54
N LYS A 59 -23.27 29.45 -11.87
CA LYS A 59 -24.23 28.60 -12.58
C LYS A 59 -23.65 27.20 -12.87
N GLY A 60 -22.39 26.94 -12.49
CA GLY A 60 -21.68 25.69 -12.71
C GLY A 60 -21.08 25.53 -14.10
N LYS A 61 -21.09 26.58 -14.93
CA LYS A 61 -20.50 26.57 -16.28
C LYS A 61 -18.99 26.74 -16.19
N LEU A 62 -18.26 25.94 -16.98
CA LEU A 62 -16.81 26.05 -17.10
C LEU A 62 -16.39 27.40 -17.67
N ILE A 63 -15.36 27.97 -17.05
CA ILE A 63 -14.68 29.18 -17.51
C ILE A 63 -13.38 28.77 -18.20
N ARG A 64 -13.20 29.21 -19.45
CA ARG A 64 -12.10 28.81 -20.34
C ARG A 64 -11.20 29.96 -20.79
N ASP A 65 -11.54 31.20 -20.44
CA ASP A 65 -10.89 32.45 -20.87
C ASP A 65 -9.84 33.00 -19.88
N LEU A 66 -9.52 32.28 -18.79
CA LEU A 66 -8.52 32.72 -17.81
C LEU A 66 -7.08 32.58 -18.32
N THR A 67 -6.22 33.44 -17.81
CA THR A 67 -4.78 33.48 -18.04
C THR A 67 -4.02 33.10 -16.77
N GLY A 68 -2.74 32.75 -16.88
CA GLY A 68 -1.90 32.47 -15.71
C GLY A 68 -1.87 33.60 -14.68
N ALA A 69 -2.05 34.86 -15.11
CA ALA A 69 -2.07 36.03 -14.23
C ALA A 69 -3.32 36.09 -13.32
N ASP A 70 -4.38 35.36 -13.63
CA ASP A 70 -5.61 35.30 -12.85
C ASP A 70 -5.52 34.37 -11.64
N PHE A 71 -4.50 33.51 -11.60
CA PHE A 71 -4.29 32.51 -10.56
C PHE A 71 -3.25 32.95 -9.53
N GLU A 72 -3.46 32.51 -8.30
CA GLU A 72 -2.46 32.52 -7.24
C GLU A 72 -2.42 31.15 -6.57
N VAL A 73 -1.23 30.58 -6.43
CA VAL A 73 -1.02 29.27 -5.78
C VAL A 73 -0.33 29.50 -4.44
N TYR A 74 -0.84 28.85 -3.40
CA TYR A 74 -0.28 28.85 -2.06
C TYR A 74 -0.01 27.42 -1.61
N GLU A 75 1.14 27.21 -0.97
CA GLU A 75 1.52 25.98 -0.29
C GLU A 75 1.70 26.29 1.20
N ASP A 76 0.92 25.65 2.07
CA ASP A 76 0.90 25.90 3.53
C ASP A 76 0.72 27.40 3.87
N GLY A 77 -0.06 28.11 3.05
CA GLY A 77 -0.30 29.55 3.17
C GLY A 77 0.81 30.44 2.60
N VAL A 78 1.92 29.87 2.13
CA VAL A 78 3.03 30.60 1.48
C VAL A 78 2.80 30.63 -0.02
N LYS A 79 2.81 31.83 -0.61
CA LYS A 79 2.64 32.02 -2.06
C LYS A 79 3.77 31.36 -2.85
N GLN A 80 3.42 30.68 -3.94
CA GLN A 80 4.33 30.00 -4.85
C GLN A 80 4.31 30.67 -6.23
N ASP A 81 5.44 30.65 -6.92
CA ASP A 81 5.55 31.17 -8.27
C ASP A 81 5.09 30.11 -9.28
N ILE A 82 4.17 30.50 -10.17
CA ILE A 82 3.68 29.63 -11.24
C ILE A 82 4.74 29.59 -12.34
N ASN A 83 5.33 28.42 -12.56
CA ASN A 83 6.37 28.19 -13.57
C ASN A 83 5.78 28.00 -14.97
N SER A 84 4.70 27.23 -15.07
CA SER A 84 3.99 27.00 -16.34
C SER A 84 2.48 27.07 -16.16
N PHE A 85 1.81 27.46 -17.23
CA PHE A 85 0.37 27.55 -17.33
C PHE A 85 -0.05 27.11 -18.73
N ARG A 86 -1.02 26.21 -18.82
CA ARG A 86 -1.73 25.92 -20.07
C ARG A 86 -3.18 25.56 -19.83
N PHE A 87 -4.04 25.92 -20.77
CA PHE A 87 -5.40 25.38 -20.83
C PHE A 87 -5.38 24.10 -21.67
N VAL A 88 -6.04 23.06 -21.16
CA VAL A 88 -6.06 21.73 -21.74
C VAL A 88 -7.50 21.41 -22.16
N SER A 89 -7.69 21.20 -23.47
CA SER A 89 -8.96 20.86 -24.10
C SER A 89 -8.76 19.70 -25.08
N THR A 90 -9.45 18.58 -24.88
CA THR A 90 -9.49 17.48 -25.85
C THR A 90 -10.86 17.39 -26.51
N SER A 91 -11.28 18.48 -27.15
CA SER A 91 -12.41 18.45 -28.07
C SER A 91 -11.87 18.37 -29.50
N ALA A 92 -12.23 17.30 -30.21
CA ALA A 92 -11.89 17.08 -31.63
C ALA A 92 -12.38 18.19 -32.59
N ALA A 93 -13.09 19.20 -32.08
CA ALA A 93 -13.63 20.32 -32.84
C ALA A 93 -12.74 21.59 -32.86
N GLU A 94 -11.72 21.72 -31.99
CA GLU A 94 -10.94 22.97 -31.89
C GLU A 94 -9.63 22.97 -32.70
N SER A 95 -9.19 21.84 -33.26
CA SER A 95 -8.03 21.81 -34.18
C SER A 95 -8.34 22.32 -35.60
N ALA A 96 -9.60 22.66 -35.90
CA ALA A 96 -10.04 23.09 -37.23
C ALA A 96 -10.15 24.62 -37.40
N ASP A 97 -10.10 25.41 -36.32
CA ASP A 97 -10.42 26.84 -36.37
C ASP A 97 -9.20 27.78 -36.20
N THR A 98 -8.01 27.24 -35.88
CA THR A 98 -6.77 28.01 -35.76
C THR A 98 -5.86 27.95 -36.99
N SER A 99 -6.21 27.17 -38.03
CA SER A 99 -5.43 27.04 -39.27
C SER A 99 -5.97 27.84 -40.46
N LYS A 100 -6.82 28.86 -40.23
CA LYS A 100 -7.21 29.86 -41.25
C LYS A 100 -6.74 31.26 -40.88
N LYS A 101 -5.42 31.46 -40.86
CA LYS A 101 -4.73 32.72 -41.18
C LYS A 101 -3.22 32.50 -41.01
N GLU A 102 -2.54 32.09 -42.08
CA GLU A 102 -1.29 32.71 -42.54
C GLU A 102 -0.75 32.03 -43.81
N ASN A 103 -0.58 32.87 -44.83
CA ASN A 103 0.31 32.81 -45.99
C ASN A 103 0.24 31.64 -47.00
N ASN A 104 -0.34 32.00 -48.15
CA ASN A 104 -0.19 31.35 -49.45
C ASN A 104 1.29 31.24 -49.86
N ASN A 105 1.79 30.02 -50.01
CA ASN A 105 2.74 29.64 -51.06
C ASN A 105 2.47 28.17 -51.46
N PRO A 106 2.53 27.82 -52.76
CA PRO A 106 2.21 26.47 -53.21
C PRO A 106 3.36 25.49 -52.94
N PRO A 107 3.10 24.23 -52.58
CA PRO A 107 4.15 23.25 -52.31
C PRO A 107 4.77 22.72 -53.61
N ALA A 108 6.10 22.65 -53.65
CA ALA A 108 6.85 21.91 -54.64
C ALA A 108 6.79 20.39 -54.35
N SER A 109 6.89 19.60 -55.42
CA SER A 109 6.69 18.15 -55.56
C SER A 109 7.43 17.23 -54.56
N PRO A 110 6.93 15.99 -54.35
CA PRO A 110 7.44 15.05 -53.35
C PRO A 110 8.68 14.26 -53.82
N ASP A 111 9.67 14.12 -52.94
CA ASP A 111 10.83 13.23 -53.10
C ASP A 111 10.47 11.81 -52.62
N PRO A 112 10.65 10.74 -53.41
CA PRO A 112 10.11 9.41 -53.11
C PRO A 112 10.96 8.52 -52.18
N ASN A 113 11.89 9.06 -51.40
CA ASN A 113 12.71 8.26 -50.48
C ASN A 113 12.49 8.63 -49.00
N ILE A 114 11.33 8.25 -48.46
CA ILE A 114 11.19 7.99 -47.02
C ILE A 114 10.53 6.61 -46.85
N THR A 115 11.36 5.63 -46.57
CA THR A 115 10.96 4.30 -46.12
C THR A 115 10.26 4.40 -44.76
N THR A 116 9.12 3.71 -44.69
CA THR A 116 8.23 3.59 -43.55
C THR A 116 8.95 3.15 -42.27
N ASN A 117 9.06 4.05 -41.30
CA ASN A 117 9.24 3.69 -39.90
C ASN A 117 7.89 3.84 -39.17
N PRO A 118 7.43 2.85 -38.37
CA PRO A 118 6.21 2.97 -37.59
C PRO A 118 6.38 4.05 -36.51
N ARG A 119 5.63 5.14 -36.67
CA ARG A 119 5.15 6.07 -35.65
C ARG A 119 6.08 6.24 -34.43
N ALA A 120 7.04 7.14 -34.56
CA ALA A 120 7.60 7.84 -33.42
C ALA A 120 6.45 8.49 -32.63
N ALA A 121 6.46 8.30 -31.31
CA ALA A 121 5.58 8.97 -30.38
C ALA A 121 5.94 10.47 -30.35
N THR A 122 5.30 11.25 -31.22
CA THR A 122 5.29 12.71 -31.16
C THR A 122 4.13 13.15 -30.25
N GLU A 123 4.52 13.71 -29.11
CA GLU A 123 3.97 14.94 -28.50
C GLU A 123 2.46 15.00 -28.18
N GLU A 124 2.19 15.09 -26.87
CA GLU A 124 1.05 15.81 -26.24
C GLU A 124 -0.39 15.40 -26.59
N SER A 125 -0.81 14.19 -26.18
CA SER A 125 -2.23 13.97 -25.87
C SER A 125 -2.55 14.62 -24.51
N GLY A 126 -3.03 15.87 -24.51
CA GLY A 126 -3.48 16.57 -23.29
C GLY A 126 -4.72 15.96 -22.60
N GLY A 127 -5.15 14.75 -22.94
CA GLY A 127 -6.39 14.16 -22.43
C GLY A 127 -6.23 13.36 -21.14
N VAL A 128 -7.38 12.93 -20.61
CA VAL A 128 -7.41 11.87 -19.61
C VAL A 128 -6.84 10.61 -20.24
N SER A 129 -5.85 10.02 -19.57
CA SER A 129 -5.16 8.84 -20.08
C SER A 129 -5.81 7.54 -19.59
N ALA A 130 -6.51 7.56 -18.44
CA ALA A 130 -7.27 6.41 -17.95
C ALA A 130 -8.40 6.78 -16.98
N VAL A 131 -9.46 5.98 -17.02
CA VAL A 131 -10.64 6.08 -16.14
C VAL A 131 -10.93 4.71 -15.51
N ALA A 132 -10.98 4.65 -14.18
CA ALA A 132 -11.44 3.49 -13.45
C ALA A 132 -12.91 3.68 -13.05
N LEU A 133 -13.78 2.75 -13.44
CA LEU A 133 -15.17 2.67 -12.99
C LEU A 133 -15.22 1.72 -11.80
N VAL A 134 -15.55 2.24 -10.62
CA VAL A 134 -15.46 1.50 -9.36
C VAL A 134 -16.83 1.44 -8.69
N PHE A 135 -17.32 0.22 -8.45
CA PHE A 135 -18.63 -0.05 -7.86
C PHE A 135 -18.46 -0.56 -6.43
N ASP A 136 -18.95 0.19 -5.44
CA ASP A 136 -18.75 -0.09 -4.01
C ASP A 136 -19.98 -0.68 -3.35
N ARG A 137 -20.00 -2.01 -3.18
CA ARG A 137 -21.01 -2.77 -2.43
C ARG A 137 -22.45 -2.29 -2.60
N LEU A 138 -22.85 -2.05 -3.84
CA LEU A 138 -24.15 -1.46 -4.13
C LEU A 138 -25.29 -2.41 -3.76
N SER A 139 -26.39 -1.86 -3.25
CA SER A 139 -27.62 -2.63 -3.02
C SER A 139 -28.22 -3.11 -4.35
N SER A 140 -29.13 -4.08 -4.28
CA SER A 140 -29.86 -4.56 -5.46
C SER A 140 -30.61 -3.46 -6.20
N GLU A 141 -31.01 -2.39 -5.51
CA GLU A 141 -31.74 -1.25 -6.09
C GLU A 141 -30.80 -0.24 -6.78
N SER A 142 -29.58 -0.07 -6.27
CA SER A 142 -28.62 0.89 -6.83
C SER A 142 -27.72 0.31 -7.90
N ARG A 143 -27.50 -1.01 -7.95
CA ARG A 143 -26.67 -1.64 -9.00
C ARG A 143 -27.15 -1.32 -10.43
N PRO A 144 -28.45 -1.43 -10.77
CA PRO A 144 -28.92 -1.07 -12.11
C PRO A 144 -28.67 0.40 -12.43
N ARG A 145 -28.89 1.30 -11.45
CA ARG A 145 -28.66 2.74 -11.61
C ARG A 145 -27.20 3.08 -11.87
N ALA A 146 -26.29 2.48 -11.09
CA ALA A 146 -24.85 2.64 -11.28
C ALA A 146 -24.39 2.09 -12.64
N ARG A 147 -24.91 0.93 -13.04
CA ARG A 147 -24.65 0.33 -14.35
C ARG A 147 -25.06 1.27 -15.49
N ASP A 148 -26.30 1.76 -15.46
CA ASP A 148 -26.83 2.63 -16.51
C ASP A 148 -26.05 3.95 -16.58
N ALA A 149 -25.68 4.52 -15.43
CA ALA A 149 -24.81 5.69 -15.34
C ALA A 149 -23.42 5.42 -15.95
N ALA A 150 -22.78 4.31 -15.60
CA ALA A 150 -21.48 3.90 -16.15
C ALA A 150 -21.53 3.65 -17.66
N LEU A 151 -22.60 3.03 -18.18
CA LEU A 151 -22.82 2.84 -19.62
C LEU A 151 -22.99 4.17 -20.35
N SER A 152 -23.67 5.15 -19.73
CA SER A 152 -23.81 6.49 -20.28
C SER A 152 -22.45 7.19 -20.39
N TYR A 153 -21.59 7.06 -19.38
CA TYR A 153 -20.23 7.63 -19.42
C TYR A 153 -19.36 6.95 -20.49
N LEU A 154 -19.42 5.62 -20.60
CA LEU A 154 -18.63 4.87 -21.58
C LEU A 154 -18.86 5.38 -23.00
N GLY A 155 -20.10 5.76 -23.35
CA GLY A 155 -20.43 6.34 -24.65
C GLY A 155 -19.64 7.62 -24.99
N GLU A 156 -19.26 8.42 -23.99
CA GLU A 156 -18.41 9.61 -24.17
C GLU A 156 -16.92 9.25 -24.22
N SER A 157 -16.48 8.35 -23.33
CA SER A 157 -15.09 7.87 -23.26
C SER A 157 -14.63 7.19 -24.56
N VAL A 158 -15.51 6.43 -25.22
CA VAL A 158 -15.24 5.80 -26.54
C VAL A 158 -14.78 6.83 -27.58
N LYS A 159 -15.33 8.05 -27.55
CA LYS A 159 -15.02 9.09 -28.55
C LYS A 159 -13.62 9.67 -28.39
N LYS A 160 -12.95 9.41 -27.25
CA LYS A 160 -11.73 10.10 -26.81
C LYS A 160 -10.52 9.17 -26.67
N ASN A 161 -10.69 7.87 -26.98
CA ASN A 161 -9.62 6.86 -26.95
C ASN A 161 -8.91 6.78 -25.58
N GLU A 162 -9.71 6.62 -24.52
CA GLU A 162 -9.26 6.49 -23.13
C GLU A 162 -9.09 5.02 -22.73
N LEU A 163 -8.15 4.72 -21.82
CA LEU A 163 -8.10 3.42 -21.14
C LEU A 163 -9.20 3.35 -20.08
N VAL A 164 -10.06 2.34 -20.14
CA VAL A 164 -11.12 2.15 -19.14
C VAL A 164 -10.94 0.81 -18.42
N GLY A 165 -10.99 0.84 -17.09
CA GLY A 165 -11.01 -0.34 -16.23
C GLY A 165 -12.30 -0.41 -15.41
N VAL A 166 -12.74 -1.62 -15.06
CA VAL A 166 -13.98 -1.85 -14.28
C VAL A 166 -13.68 -2.71 -13.07
N PHE A 167 -14.01 -2.21 -11.88
CA PHE A 167 -13.68 -2.79 -10.60
C PHE A 167 -14.87 -2.78 -9.65
N ILE A 168 -14.95 -3.78 -8.76
CA ILE A 168 -15.85 -3.78 -7.61
C ILE A 168 -15.00 -3.71 -6.33
N THR A 169 -15.37 -2.82 -5.41
CA THR A 169 -14.86 -2.86 -4.03
C THR A 169 -15.89 -3.58 -3.16
N ASP A 170 -15.49 -4.69 -2.55
CA ASP A 170 -16.30 -5.46 -1.60
C ASP A 170 -15.53 -5.72 -0.30
N LEU A 171 -15.27 -6.98 0.07
CA LEU A 171 -14.27 -7.35 1.08
C LEU A 171 -12.84 -7.32 0.51
N SER A 172 -12.72 -7.34 -0.81
CA SER A 172 -11.50 -7.17 -1.58
C SER A 172 -11.82 -6.44 -2.89
N VAL A 173 -10.79 -6.05 -3.63
CA VAL A 173 -10.96 -5.52 -5.00
C VAL A 173 -11.17 -6.68 -5.95
N VAL A 174 -12.30 -6.69 -6.65
CA VAL A 174 -12.57 -7.60 -7.75
C VAL A 174 -12.37 -6.85 -9.07
N THR A 175 -11.37 -7.27 -9.85
CA THR A 175 -11.13 -6.73 -11.18
C THR A 175 -12.03 -7.45 -12.18
N LEU A 176 -13.06 -6.76 -12.69
CA LEU A 176 -13.91 -7.29 -13.76
C LEU A 176 -13.27 -7.10 -15.13
N GLN A 177 -12.62 -5.95 -15.32
CA GLN A 177 -11.91 -5.61 -16.55
C GLN A 177 -10.65 -4.82 -16.23
N PRO A 178 -9.44 -5.36 -16.49
CA PRO A 178 -8.23 -4.55 -16.53
C PRO A 178 -8.33 -3.44 -17.56
N PHE A 179 -7.55 -2.37 -17.40
CA PHE A 179 -7.55 -1.22 -18.31
C PHE A 179 -7.38 -1.65 -19.77
N THR A 180 -8.34 -1.27 -20.61
CA THR A 180 -8.37 -1.60 -22.03
C THR A 180 -9.00 -0.46 -22.83
N TYR A 181 -8.66 -0.39 -24.13
CA TYR A 181 -9.37 0.45 -25.10
C TYR A 181 -10.56 -0.28 -25.74
N ASP A 182 -10.73 -1.59 -25.47
CA ASP A 182 -11.83 -2.38 -26.00
C ASP A 182 -13.15 -2.09 -25.25
N THR A 183 -13.98 -1.28 -25.90
CA THR A 183 -15.24 -0.80 -25.33
C THR A 183 -16.29 -1.90 -25.19
N GLN A 184 -16.21 -2.99 -25.97
CA GLN A 184 -17.12 -4.13 -25.83
C GLN A 184 -16.81 -4.92 -24.55
N GLN A 185 -15.53 -5.14 -24.28
CA GLN A 185 -15.09 -5.77 -23.02
C GLN A 185 -15.49 -4.94 -21.81
N VAL A 186 -15.28 -3.62 -21.87
CA VAL A 186 -15.67 -2.69 -20.79
C VAL A 186 -17.18 -2.71 -20.59
N ARG A 187 -17.98 -2.63 -21.67
CA ARG A 187 -19.44 -2.68 -21.61
C ARG A 187 -19.93 -3.97 -20.94
N ALA A 188 -19.42 -5.13 -21.37
CA ALA A 188 -19.78 -6.42 -20.81
C ALA A 188 -19.43 -6.51 -19.31
N SER A 189 -18.33 -5.89 -18.89
CA SER A 189 -17.92 -5.86 -17.48
C SER A 189 -18.73 -4.87 -16.63
N ILE A 190 -19.18 -3.73 -17.19
CA ILE A 190 -20.17 -2.85 -16.54
C ILE A 190 -21.50 -3.60 -16.34
N ASP A 191 -21.93 -4.37 -17.35
CA ASP A 191 -23.14 -5.20 -17.24
C ASP A 191 -23.02 -6.22 -16.10
N LYS A 192 -21.85 -6.89 -15.97
CA LYS A 192 -21.55 -7.78 -14.84
C LYS A 192 -21.58 -7.04 -13.50
N ALA A 193 -20.99 -5.84 -13.42
CA ALA A 193 -21.01 -5.03 -12.20
C ALA A 193 -22.44 -4.67 -11.75
N GLY A 194 -23.34 -4.43 -12.70
CA GLY A 194 -24.74 -4.10 -12.45
C GLY A 194 -25.60 -5.26 -11.92
N VAL A 195 -25.11 -6.50 -11.94
CA VAL A 195 -25.86 -7.67 -11.47
C VAL A 195 -25.14 -8.46 -10.38
N GLN A 196 -23.82 -8.30 -10.26
CA GLN A 196 -23.02 -9.04 -9.29
C GLN A 196 -23.44 -8.71 -7.86
N ALA A 197 -23.74 -9.76 -7.09
CA ALA A 197 -23.98 -9.62 -5.66
C ALA A 197 -22.68 -9.34 -4.92
N THR A 198 -22.70 -8.33 -4.06
CA THR A 198 -21.65 -8.03 -3.10
C THR A 198 -22.06 -8.51 -1.72
N SER A 199 -21.11 -8.54 -0.78
CA SER A 199 -21.38 -8.93 0.60
C SER A 199 -22.58 -8.17 1.18
N GLY A 200 -23.57 -8.92 1.67
CA GLY A 200 -24.91 -8.44 1.98
C GLY A 200 -25.05 -7.75 3.34
N TYR A 201 -24.14 -6.85 3.70
CA TYR A 201 -24.16 -6.19 5.00
C TYR A 201 -25.29 -5.16 5.16
N ALA A 202 -25.80 -4.61 4.05
CA ALA A 202 -26.88 -3.62 4.07
C ALA A 202 -28.21 -4.16 4.64
N SER A 203 -28.59 -5.40 4.32
CA SER A 203 -29.85 -6.00 4.84
C SER A 203 -29.77 -6.35 6.33
N THR A 204 -28.57 -6.64 6.82
CA THR A 204 -28.30 -6.87 8.25
C THR A 204 -28.38 -5.56 9.03
N ASN A 205 -27.89 -4.45 8.47
CA ASN A 205 -27.96 -3.13 9.10
C ASN A 205 -29.39 -2.58 9.22
N VAL A 206 -30.26 -2.81 8.24
CA VAL A 206 -31.68 -2.39 8.34
C VAL A 206 -32.38 -3.16 9.46
N LYS A 207 -32.24 -4.49 9.50
CA LYS A 207 -32.81 -5.33 10.57
C LYS A 207 -32.23 -5.00 11.95
N ALA A 208 -30.93 -4.72 12.02
CA ALA A 208 -30.27 -4.26 13.23
C ALA A 208 -30.88 -2.94 13.71
N ARG A 209 -31.03 -1.94 12.82
CA ARG A 209 -31.66 -0.65 13.15
C ARG A 209 -33.11 -0.81 13.61
N GLU A 210 -33.90 -1.64 12.95
CA GLU A 210 -35.28 -1.95 13.36
C GLU A 210 -35.31 -2.59 14.75
N THR A 211 -34.49 -3.63 14.95
CA THR A 211 -34.35 -4.30 16.24
C THR A 211 -33.91 -3.31 17.33
N ARG A 212 -32.95 -2.43 17.04
CA ARG A 212 -32.53 -1.35 17.96
C ARG A 212 -33.72 -0.49 18.33
N ASN A 213 -34.43 0.06 17.34
CA ASN A 213 -35.55 0.96 17.54
C ASN A 213 -36.64 0.30 18.40
N ASP A 214 -36.95 -0.97 18.14
CA ASP A 214 -37.89 -1.75 18.94
C ASP A 214 -37.42 -1.90 20.39
N LEU A 215 -36.13 -2.20 20.60
CA LEU A 215 -35.54 -2.26 21.94
C LEU A 215 -35.56 -0.91 22.66
N VAL A 216 -35.26 0.20 21.96
CA VAL A 216 -35.32 1.57 22.52
C VAL A 216 -36.74 1.91 22.95
N VAL A 217 -37.72 1.62 22.10
CA VAL A 217 -39.14 1.86 22.40
C VAL A 217 -39.58 1.01 23.59
N ALA A 218 -39.15 -0.26 23.66
CA ALA A 218 -39.43 -1.14 24.78
C ALA A 218 -38.81 -0.62 26.10
N LEU A 219 -37.56 -0.14 26.06
CA LEU A 219 -36.87 0.43 27.22
C LEU A 219 -37.56 1.71 27.72
N ASN A 220 -37.91 2.61 26.80
CA ASN A 220 -38.61 3.85 27.14
C ASN A 220 -40.01 3.62 27.73
N ARG A 221 -40.71 2.54 27.33
CA ARG A 221 -41.96 2.13 27.97
C ARG A 221 -41.70 1.61 29.38
N ALA A 222 -40.71 0.73 29.56
CA ALA A 222 -40.36 0.16 30.86
C ALA A 222 -39.87 1.21 31.87
N SER A 223 -39.19 2.27 31.42
CA SER A 223 -38.73 3.37 32.29
C SER A 223 -39.84 4.35 32.70
N ARG A 224 -41.02 4.31 32.06
CA ARG A 224 -42.16 5.20 32.37
C ARG A 224 -43.20 4.54 33.27
N GLU A 225 -43.09 3.25 33.55
CA GLU A 225 -43.94 2.55 34.51
C GLU A 225 -43.44 2.83 35.94
N GLU A 226 -44.29 3.45 36.78
CA GLU A 226 -44.01 3.75 38.19
C GLU A 226 -43.62 2.47 38.97
N PRO A 227 -42.66 2.54 39.91
CA PRO A 227 -42.23 1.38 40.68
C PRO A 227 -43.37 0.89 41.57
N VAL A 228 -44.09 -0.14 41.13
CA VAL A 228 -45.08 -0.84 41.96
C VAL A 228 -44.33 -1.48 43.13
N ALA A 229 -44.73 -1.17 44.36
CA ALA A 229 -44.14 -1.69 45.59
C ALA A 229 -44.14 -3.23 45.60
N GLY A 230 -43.03 -3.84 45.22
CA GLY A 230 -42.81 -5.28 45.13
C GLY A 230 -41.31 -5.61 45.02
N PRO A 231 -40.89 -6.86 45.27
CA PRO A 231 -39.47 -7.20 45.43
C PRO A 231 -38.64 -6.91 44.15
N PRO A 232 -37.37 -6.45 44.26
CA PRO A 232 -36.68 -5.72 43.17
C PRO A 232 -36.10 -6.56 42.01
N SER A 233 -36.56 -7.80 41.77
CA SER A 233 -35.76 -8.77 41.00
C SER A 233 -36.15 -8.98 39.53
N THR A 234 -37.40 -8.74 39.13
CA THR A 234 -37.89 -9.08 37.77
C THR A 234 -37.84 -7.92 36.77
N ALA A 235 -38.09 -6.69 37.18
CA ALA A 235 -38.01 -5.53 36.27
C ALA A 235 -36.55 -5.20 35.88
N ASN A 236 -35.62 -5.37 36.82
CA ASN A 236 -34.19 -5.14 36.60
C ASN A 236 -33.55 -6.14 35.61
N SER A 237 -34.05 -7.37 35.53
CA SER A 237 -33.50 -8.40 34.62
C SER A 237 -33.92 -8.22 33.15
N GLY A 238 -35.12 -7.68 32.90
CA GLY A 238 -35.57 -7.29 31.56
C GLY A 238 -34.80 -6.09 31.01
N MET A 239 -34.57 -5.07 31.85
CA MET A 239 -33.73 -3.91 31.53
C MET A 239 -32.27 -4.32 31.30
N SER A 240 -31.71 -5.22 32.11
CA SER A 240 -30.32 -5.68 31.92
C SER A 240 -30.15 -6.49 30.63
N LYS A 241 -31.14 -7.29 30.23
CA LYS A 241 -31.11 -8.05 28.96
C LYS A 241 -31.25 -7.13 27.74
N ALA A 242 -32.13 -6.13 27.80
CA ALA A 242 -32.28 -5.15 26.73
C ALA A 242 -31.01 -4.28 26.56
N ASN A 243 -30.41 -3.84 27.67
CA ASN A 243 -29.13 -3.11 27.63
C ASN A 243 -28.00 -3.98 27.07
N LEU A 244 -27.87 -5.25 27.50
CA LEU A 244 -26.89 -6.18 26.94
C LEU A 244 -27.08 -6.36 25.42
N MET A 245 -28.31 -6.50 24.96
CA MET A 245 -28.62 -6.69 23.54
C MET A 245 -28.38 -5.42 22.72
N LEU A 246 -28.60 -4.23 23.29
CA LEU A 246 -28.21 -2.94 22.69
C LEU A 246 -26.69 -2.80 22.58
N ASP A 247 -25.95 -3.13 23.64
CA ASP A 247 -24.48 -3.09 23.65
C ASP A 247 -23.90 -4.06 22.60
N MET A 248 -24.44 -5.28 22.52
CA MET A 248 -24.04 -6.26 21.49
C MET A 248 -24.30 -5.75 20.08
N LEU A 249 -25.43 -5.08 19.86
CA LEU A 249 -25.82 -4.57 18.55
C LEU A 249 -24.99 -3.35 18.14
N GLU A 250 -24.66 -2.46 19.08
CA GLU A 250 -23.75 -1.33 18.86
C GLU A 250 -22.35 -1.82 18.53
N TYR A 251 -21.82 -2.79 19.29
CA TYR A 251 -20.52 -3.41 19.03
C TYR A 251 -20.45 -4.12 17.66
N PHE A 252 -21.52 -4.83 17.29
CA PHE A 252 -21.63 -5.46 15.98
C PHE A 252 -21.58 -4.41 14.86
N GLU A 253 -22.33 -3.33 14.97
CA GLU A 253 -22.33 -2.27 13.97
C GLU A 253 -21.00 -1.51 13.88
N GLU A 254 -20.33 -1.27 15.01
CA GLU A 254 -19.01 -0.65 15.04
C GLU A 254 -17.99 -1.52 14.30
N THR A 255 -17.92 -2.79 14.66
CA THR A 255 -17.04 -3.78 13.97
C THR A 255 -17.35 -3.85 12.48
N GLN A 256 -18.63 -3.82 12.11
CA GLN A 256 -19.06 -3.82 10.71
C GLN A 256 -18.62 -2.56 9.97
N ARG A 257 -18.83 -1.37 10.54
CA ARG A 257 -18.37 -0.10 9.94
C ARG A 257 -16.87 -0.08 9.74
N ASP A 258 -16.12 -0.59 10.71
CA ASP A 258 -14.67 -0.67 10.66
C ASP A 258 -14.19 -1.58 9.54
N GLN A 259 -14.76 -2.78 9.45
CA GLN A 259 -14.44 -3.73 8.38
C GLN A 259 -14.78 -3.13 7.00
N LEU A 260 -15.95 -2.53 6.87
CA LEU A 260 -16.43 -1.98 5.61
C LEU A 260 -15.61 -0.77 5.17
N GLY A 261 -15.34 0.17 6.08
CA GLY A 261 -14.53 1.36 5.82
C GLY A 261 -13.11 0.98 5.43
N ASN A 262 -12.49 0.02 6.14
CA ASN A 262 -11.15 -0.47 5.80
C ASN A 262 -11.12 -1.14 4.43
N ALA A 263 -12.06 -2.03 4.13
CA ALA A 263 -12.09 -2.74 2.86
C ALA A 263 -12.22 -1.76 1.67
N THR A 264 -13.10 -0.76 1.76
CA THR A 264 -13.25 0.26 0.71
C THR A 264 -12.01 1.14 0.62
N ALA A 265 -11.46 1.65 1.74
CA ALA A 265 -10.29 2.51 1.73
C ALA A 265 -9.06 1.80 1.15
N HIS A 266 -8.79 0.55 1.54
CA HIS A 266 -7.72 -0.26 0.96
C HIS A 266 -7.97 -0.55 -0.52
N GLY A 267 -9.22 -0.83 -0.91
CA GLY A 267 -9.56 -1.04 -2.31
C GLY A 267 -9.28 0.17 -3.19
N LEU A 268 -9.68 1.36 -2.74
CA LEU A 268 -9.41 2.62 -3.44
C LEU A 268 -7.91 2.95 -3.47
N LEU A 269 -7.18 2.65 -2.40
CA LEU A 269 -5.72 2.82 -2.34
C LEU A 269 -5.05 1.97 -3.43
N HIS A 270 -5.41 0.70 -3.55
CA HIS A 270 -4.83 -0.20 -4.55
C HIS A 270 -5.21 0.20 -5.98
N ILE A 271 -6.44 0.66 -6.20
CA ILE A 271 -6.86 1.15 -7.52
C ILE A 271 -6.03 2.39 -7.91
N ALA A 272 -5.95 3.40 -7.03
CA ALA A 272 -5.13 4.59 -7.28
C ALA A 272 -3.65 4.25 -7.51
N ALA A 273 -3.11 3.30 -6.73
CA ALA A 273 -1.74 2.80 -6.89
C ALA A 273 -1.49 2.13 -8.24
N SER A 274 -2.42 1.28 -8.69
CA SER A 274 -2.31 0.57 -9.97
C SER A 274 -2.29 1.51 -11.18
N MET A 275 -2.90 2.69 -11.03
CA MET A 275 -2.95 3.72 -12.05
C MET A 275 -1.63 4.50 -12.19
N ARG A 276 -0.69 4.36 -11.25
CA ARG A 276 0.58 5.11 -11.25
C ARG A 276 1.44 4.93 -12.49
N ALA A 277 1.43 3.73 -13.06
CA ALA A 277 2.21 3.42 -14.27
C ALA A 277 1.65 4.10 -15.53
N ILE A 278 0.40 4.57 -15.49
CA ILE A 278 -0.24 5.25 -16.60
C ILE A 278 0.12 6.75 -16.50
N PRO A 279 0.80 7.33 -17.49
CA PRO A 279 1.13 8.76 -17.49
C PRO A 279 -0.14 9.62 -17.65
N GLY A 280 -0.04 10.92 -17.35
CA GLY A 280 -1.13 11.87 -17.59
C GLY A 280 -2.21 11.92 -16.49
N ARG A 281 -3.28 12.70 -16.76
CA ARG A 281 -4.42 12.87 -15.86
C ARG A 281 -5.28 11.62 -15.86
N LYS A 282 -5.67 11.17 -14.68
CA LYS A 282 -6.42 9.93 -14.47
C LYS A 282 -7.60 10.16 -13.55
N ALA A 283 -8.60 9.31 -13.68
CA ALA A 283 -9.83 9.48 -12.92
C ALA A 283 -10.35 8.17 -12.35
N VAL A 284 -10.96 8.25 -11.18
CA VAL A 284 -11.79 7.19 -10.62
C VAL A 284 -13.21 7.73 -10.54
N ILE A 285 -14.14 7.09 -11.23
CA ILE A 285 -15.58 7.33 -11.04
C ILE A 285 -16.06 6.29 -10.03
N PHE A 286 -16.35 6.77 -8.83
CA PHE A 286 -16.63 5.93 -7.66
C PHE A 286 -18.13 5.92 -7.36
N PHE A 287 -18.81 4.83 -7.72
CA PHE A 287 -20.21 4.59 -7.44
C PHE A 287 -20.36 3.93 -6.07
N SER A 288 -20.98 4.62 -5.12
CA SER A 288 -21.17 4.12 -3.74
C SER A 288 -22.52 4.59 -3.20
N GLU A 289 -23.02 3.97 -2.13
CA GLU A 289 -24.19 4.44 -1.37
C GLU A 289 -23.80 5.24 -0.11
N GLY A 290 -22.49 5.46 0.07
CA GLY A 290 -21.92 6.15 1.20
C GLY A 290 -20.55 5.62 1.61
N LEU A 291 -19.69 6.52 2.09
CA LEU A 291 -18.39 6.14 2.63
C LEU A 291 -18.29 6.56 4.10
N VAL A 292 -18.36 5.57 4.98
CA VAL A 292 -18.24 5.77 6.43
C VAL A 292 -16.77 5.67 6.83
N LEU A 293 -16.28 6.66 7.58
CA LEU A 293 -14.87 6.79 7.97
C LEU A 293 -14.72 6.75 9.50
N PRO A 294 -14.77 5.56 10.13
CA PRO A 294 -14.50 5.44 11.55
C PRO A 294 -13.03 5.84 11.88
N PRO A 295 -12.71 6.16 13.14
CA PRO A 295 -11.41 6.70 13.54
C PRO A 295 -10.20 5.87 13.08
N ASN A 296 -10.31 4.53 13.10
CA ASN A 296 -9.27 3.62 12.65
C ASN A 296 -9.07 3.60 11.12
N VAL A 297 -10.09 3.95 10.33
CA VAL A 297 -10.03 3.99 8.86
C VAL A 297 -9.45 5.30 8.33
N GLN A 298 -9.52 6.38 9.12
CA GLN A 298 -9.10 7.72 8.66
C GLN A 298 -7.65 7.77 8.15
N GLU A 299 -6.73 7.02 8.75
CA GLU A 299 -5.33 7.02 8.32
C GLU A 299 -5.15 6.34 6.95
N VAL A 300 -5.83 5.21 6.73
CA VAL A 300 -5.84 4.54 5.42
C VAL A 300 -6.50 5.46 4.39
N PHE A 301 -7.60 6.12 4.74
CA PHE A 301 -8.30 7.06 3.88
C PHE A 301 -7.42 8.26 3.46
N ARG A 302 -6.65 8.85 4.40
CA ARG A 302 -5.64 9.87 4.06
C ARG A 302 -4.58 9.35 3.11
N SER A 303 -4.22 8.06 3.25
CA SER A 303 -3.27 7.40 2.36
C SER A 303 -3.84 7.23 0.94
N VAL A 304 -5.16 7.00 0.80
CA VAL A 304 -5.85 7.02 -0.51
C VAL A 304 -5.70 8.37 -1.18
N ILE A 305 -6.03 9.46 -0.46
CA ILE A 305 -5.92 10.84 -0.98
C ILE A 305 -4.48 11.15 -1.41
N ASN A 306 -3.50 10.76 -0.59
CA ASN A 306 -2.09 10.96 -0.90
C ASN A 306 -1.69 10.22 -2.18
N GLU A 307 -1.97 8.92 -2.25
CA GLU A 307 -1.63 8.11 -3.41
C GLU A 307 -2.31 8.64 -4.67
N ALA A 308 -3.57 9.06 -4.56
CA ALA A 308 -4.31 9.68 -5.66
C ALA A 308 -3.63 10.95 -6.16
N ASN A 309 -3.31 11.88 -5.26
CA ASN A 309 -2.68 13.15 -5.62
C ASN A 309 -1.27 12.96 -6.21
N ARG A 310 -0.51 11.99 -5.69
CA ARG A 310 0.83 11.64 -6.19
C ARG A 310 0.79 10.96 -7.55
N SER A 311 -0.18 10.08 -7.75
CA SER A 311 -0.37 9.35 -9.00
C SER A 311 -1.23 10.11 -10.02
N ASN A 312 -1.56 11.38 -9.76
CA ASN A 312 -2.36 12.23 -10.65
C ASN A 312 -3.76 11.66 -10.97
N VAL A 313 -4.41 11.11 -9.94
CA VAL A 313 -5.75 10.50 -9.97
C VAL A 313 -6.73 11.40 -9.23
N SER A 314 -7.82 11.79 -9.88
CA SER A 314 -8.95 12.49 -9.26
C SER A 314 -10.14 11.56 -9.05
N PHE A 315 -10.76 11.60 -7.87
CA PHE A 315 -11.96 10.84 -7.57
C PHE A 315 -13.22 11.67 -7.83
N TYR A 316 -14.16 11.11 -8.57
CA TYR A 316 -15.52 11.63 -8.74
C TYR A 316 -16.47 10.66 -8.06
N SER A 317 -16.94 11.03 -6.88
CA SER A 317 -17.83 10.19 -6.08
C SER A 317 -19.28 10.39 -6.50
N ILE A 318 -20.04 9.31 -6.57
CA ILE A 318 -21.46 9.31 -6.95
C ILE A 318 -22.24 8.54 -5.89
N ASP A 319 -23.12 9.24 -5.15
CA ASP A 319 -24.16 8.58 -4.35
C ASP A 319 -25.25 8.04 -5.28
N VAL A 320 -25.23 6.73 -5.50
CA VAL A 320 -26.17 6.06 -6.40
C VAL A 320 -27.48 5.67 -5.74
N ALA A 321 -27.65 5.95 -4.44
CA ALA A 321 -28.91 5.72 -3.74
C ALA A 321 -30.05 6.62 -4.28
N GLY A 322 -29.73 7.66 -5.04
CA GLY A 322 -30.68 8.57 -5.68
C GLY A 322 -31.33 9.55 -4.71
N LEU A 323 -32.43 10.19 -5.13
CA LEU A 323 -33.14 11.15 -4.29
C LEU A 323 -33.85 10.44 -3.13
N ARG A 324 -33.42 10.70 -1.90
CA ARG A 324 -34.07 10.20 -0.68
C ARG A 324 -35.16 11.19 -0.23
N THR A 325 -36.32 10.68 0.18
CA THR A 325 -37.49 11.50 0.58
C THR A 325 -37.31 12.22 1.91
N GLU A 326 -36.37 11.76 2.75
CA GLU A 326 -35.99 12.40 4.00
C GLU A 326 -34.52 12.87 3.92
N SER A 327 -34.24 14.07 4.44
CA SER A 327 -32.87 14.59 4.54
C SER A 327 -32.06 13.70 5.49
N LYS A 328 -30.87 13.22 5.06
CA LYS A 328 -29.92 12.50 5.92
C LYS A 328 -29.59 13.28 7.19
N THR A 329 -29.53 14.60 7.13
CA THR A 329 -29.35 15.46 8.31
C THR A 329 -30.50 15.34 9.32
N ALA A 330 -31.73 15.14 8.85
CA ALA A 330 -32.90 14.90 9.71
C ALA A 330 -32.95 13.47 10.26
N GLU A 331 -32.48 12.47 9.49
CA GLU A 331 -32.27 11.10 9.96
C GLU A 331 -31.17 11.04 11.04
N THR A 332 -29.99 11.62 10.76
CA THR A 332 -28.89 11.75 11.73
C THR A 332 -29.32 12.53 12.97
N ARG A 333 -30.10 13.62 12.83
CA ARG A 333 -30.65 14.35 13.98
C ARG A 333 -31.63 13.50 14.80
N ARG A 334 -32.49 12.69 14.17
CA ARG A 334 -33.36 11.75 14.88
C ARG A 334 -32.56 10.68 15.61
N GLU A 335 -31.50 10.17 15.01
CA GLU A 335 -30.63 9.17 15.64
C GLU A 335 -29.79 9.75 16.79
N ILE A 336 -29.30 10.99 16.65
CA ILE A 336 -28.67 11.73 17.75
C ILE A 336 -29.66 11.90 18.91
N ASN A 337 -30.90 12.30 18.60
CA ASN A 337 -31.92 12.53 19.61
C ASN A 337 -32.33 11.22 20.30
N SER A 338 -32.54 10.12 19.56
CA SER A 338 -32.93 8.84 20.16
C SER A 338 -31.82 8.25 21.04
N ARG A 339 -30.55 8.41 20.66
CA ARG A 339 -29.39 8.04 21.50
C ARG A 339 -29.25 8.94 22.73
N SER A 340 -29.58 10.23 22.61
CA SER A 340 -29.61 11.17 23.72
C SER A 340 -30.74 10.84 24.72
N ASP A 341 -31.91 10.45 24.21
CA ASP A 341 -33.07 10.05 25.01
C ASP A 341 -32.81 8.73 25.76
N LEU A 342 -32.17 7.74 25.10
CA LEU A 342 -31.70 6.51 25.75
C LEU A 342 -30.73 6.80 26.91
N ARG A 343 -29.84 7.76 26.71
CA ARG A 343 -28.88 8.18 27.74
C ARG A 343 -29.59 8.83 28.93
N MET A 344 -30.59 9.68 28.69
CA MET A 344 -31.41 10.26 29.77
C MET A 344 -32.19 9.19 30.55
N ALA A 345 -32.69 8.15 29.87
CA ALA A 345 -33.34 7.00 30.52
C ALA A 345 -32.36 6.16 31.37
N GLN A 346 -31.10 6.02 30.93
CA GLN A 346 -30.04 5.31 31.67
C GLN A 346 -29.42 6.13 32.82
N LEU A 347 -29.36 7.47 32.71
CA LEU A 347 -28.89 8.36 33.76
C LEU A 347 -29.85 8.46 34.96
N GLY A 348 -31.13 8.12 34.78
CA GLY A 348 -32.10 8.08 35.87
C GLY A 348 -31.89 6.95 36.89
N THR A 349 -30.96 6.02 36.66
CA THR A 349 -30.78 4.80 37.48
C THR A 349 -29.36 4.52 37.99
N ARG A 350 -28.40 5.46 37.83
CA ARG A 350 -27.04 5.29 38.35
C ARG A 350 -26.52 6.54 39.07
N GLU A 351 -26.29 6.41 40.37
CA GLU A 351 -25.60 7.34 41.28
C GLU A 351 -24.07 7.47 41.02
N ASP A 352 -23.60 7.23 39.79
CA ASP A 352 -22.15 7.23 39.47
C ASP A 352 -21.78 8.48 38.67
N ASN A 353 -21.70 9.58 39.40
CA ASN A 353 -21.59 10.97 38.92
C ASN A 353 -20.19 11.38 38.40
N ASN A 354 -19.38 10.46 37.86
CA ASN A 354 -17.96 10.76 37.57
C ASN A 354 -17.46 10.42 36.15
N GLY A 355 -18.34 10.32 35.16
CA GLY A 355 -17.94 10.27 33.74
C GLY A 355 -17.84 11.69 33.15
N PRO A 356 -16.68 12.14 32.64
CA PRO A 356 -16.54 13.52 32.16
C PRO A 356 -17.42 13.79 30.94
N MET A 357 -18.05 14.97 30.93
CA MET A 357 -18.93 15.51 29.88
C MET A 357 -18.25 15.56 28.48
N THR A 358 -16.93 15.38 28.43
CA THR A 358 -16.11 15.27 27.20
C THR A 358 -16.45 14.06 26.33
N LYS A 359 -16.82 12.90 26.89
CA LYS A 359 -17.22 11.72 26.09
C LYS A 359 -18.49 11.95 25.24
N GLY A 360 -19.34 12.91 25.64
CA GLY A 360 -20.52 13.30 24.86
C GLY A 360 -20.20 14.20 23.67
N LEU A 361 -19.17 15.04 23.79
CA LEU A 361 -18.68 15.89 22.70
C LEU A 361 -17.89 15.06 21.68
N GLU A 362 -17.02 14.15 22.14
CA GLU A 362 -16.27 13.21 21.28
C GLU A 362 -17.22 12.34 20.43
N ARG A 363 -18.30 11.79 21.03
CA ARG A 363 -19.30 10.99 20.29
C ARG A 363 -20.14 11.80 19.30
N ASN A 364 -20.41 13.08 19.58
CA ASN A 364 -21.11 13.93 18.61
C ASN A 364 -20.25 14.25 17.38
N GLU A 365 -18.94 14.40 17.56
CA GLU A 365 -18.00 14.51 16.44
C GLU A 365 -17.93 13.20 15.63
N ASP A 366 -17.93 12.05 16.29
CA ASP A 366 -17.97 10.75 15.60
C ASP A 366 -19.27 10.56 14.80
N LEU A 367 -20.43 10.98 15.34
CA LEU A 367 -21.71 10.92 14.62
C LEU A 367 -21.74 11.82 13.36
N LEU A 368 -21.04 12.97 13.37
CA LEU A 368 -20.89 13.81 12.18
C LEU A 368 -19.98 13.14 11.12
N ARG A 369 -18.96 12.40 11.56
CA ARG A 369 -18.07 11.61 10.69
C ARG A 369 -18.74 10.36 10.11
N LEU A 370 -19.83 9.90 10.73
CA LEU A 370 -20.66 8.82 10.21
C LEU A 370 -21.59 9.26 9.07
N ASN A 371 -21.65 10.56 8.72
CA ASN A 371 -22.40 10.99 7.55
C ASN A 371 -21.75 10.39 6.29
N PRO A 372 -22.43 9.48 5.57
CA PRO A 372 -21.84 8.76 4.45
C PRO A 372 -21.42 9.68 3.30
N ASP A 373 -22.02 10.87 3.20
CA ASP A 373 -21.71 11.84 2.15
C ASP A 373 -20.45 12.65 2.48
N SER A 374 -20.11 12.76 3.77
CA SER A 374 -18.92 13.49 4.22
C SER A 374 -17.64 12.82 3.70
N GLY A 375 -17.57 11.48 3.78
CA GLY A 375 -16.42 10.72 3.27
C GLY A 375 -16.31 10.78 1.74
N LEU A 376 -17.43 10.63 1.03
CA LEU A 376 -17.46 10.74 -0.43
C LEU A 376 -17.06 12.14 -0.90
N GLN A 377 -17.64 13.17 -0.30
CA GLN A 377 -17.32 14.56 -0.59
C GLN A 377 -15.86 14.89 -0.30
N GLN A 378 -15.34 14.42 0.85
CA GLN A 378 -13.94 14.63 1.21
C GLN A 378 -13.01 13.97 0.19
N LEU A 379 -13.26 12.70 -0.18
CA LEU A 379 -12.45 11.97 -1.16
C LEU A 379 -12.38 12.72 -2.49
N ALA A 380 -13.54 13.17 -2.99
CA ALA A 380 -13.61 13.86 -4.26
C ALA A 380 -12.93 15.22 -4.20
N ASN A 381 -13.25 16.05 -3.19
CA ASN A 381 -12.71 17.39 -3.06
C ASN A 381 -11.18 17.40 -2.83
N ASP A 382 -10.67 16.49 -2.01
CA ASP A 382 -9.25 16.45 -1.65
C ASP A 382 -8.36 15.95 -2.79
N THR A 383 -8.94 15.21 -3.75
CA THR A 383 -8.28 14.69 -4.96
C THR A 383 -8.60 15.49 -6.24
N GLY A 384 -9.37 16.56 -6.12
CA GLY A 384 -9.67 17.48 -7.23
C GLY A 384 -10.85 17.09 -8.12
N GLY A 385 -11.71 16.17 -7.70
CA GLY A 385 -13.03 15.91 -8.30
C GLY A 385 -14.18 16.53 -7.49
N PHE A 386 -15.41 16.03 -7.67
CA PHE A 386 -16.60 16.48 -6.94
C PHE A 386 -17.59 15.33 -6.66
N LEU A 387 -18.49 15.55 -5.69
CA LEU A 387 -19.57 14.63 -5.35
C LEU A 387 -20.84 14.91 -6.18
N ILE A 388 -21.38 13.85 -6.80
CA ILE A 388 -22.75 13.81 -7.32
C ILE A 388 -23.63 13.11 -6.28
N THR A 389 -24.59 13.84 -5.70
CA THR A 389 -25.56 13.30 -4.74
C THR A 389 -26.96 13.83 -5.05
N ASP A 390 -27.98 13.24 -4.44
CA ASP A 390 -29.38 13.67 -4.48
C ASP A 390 -29.95 13.86 -5.90
N SER A 391 -29.53 13.01 -6.86
CA SER A 391 -29.94 13.13 -8.26
C SER A 391 -30.45 11.80 -8.81
N ASN A 392 -31.60 11.85 -9.49
CA ASN A 392 -32.08 10.75 -10.34
C ASN A 392 -31.61 10.87 -11.80
N ASP A 393 -31.07 12.03 -12.18
CA ASP A 393 -30.40 12.23 -13.47
C ASP A 393 -28.88 12.09 -13.27
N LEU A 394 -28.41 10.84 -13.25
CA LEU A 394 -26.97 10.56 -13.13
C LEU A 394 -26.24 10.79 -14.46
N ALA A 395 -26.91 10.54 -15.59
CA ALA A 395 -26.34 10.71 -16.93
C ALA A 395 -25.96 12.16 -17.22
N GLY A 396 -26.88 13.12 -16.99
CA GLY A 396 -26.60 14.54 -17.17
C GLY A 396 -25.56 15.08 -16.19
N ARG A 397 -25.41 14.46 -15.01
CA ARG A 397 -24.37 14.83 -14.03
C ARG A 397 -23.00 14.27 -14.41
N LEU A 398 -22.95 13.08 -14.99
CA LEU A 398 -21.72 12.49 -15.53
C LEU A 398 -21.15 13.26 -16.71
N GLN A 399 -21.99 13.95 -17.49
CA GLN A 399 -21.51 14.90 -18.51
C GLN A 399 -20.61 15.99 -17.90
N LYS A 400 -20.90 16.45 -16.67
CA LYS A 400 -20.03 17.42 -15.99
C LYS A 400 -18.69 16.84 -15.58
N VAL A 401 -18.66 15.54 -15.27
CA VAL A 401 -17.40 14.81 -14.99
C VAL A 401 -16.59 14.74 -16.27
N ASP A 402 -17.21 14.36 -17.38
CA ASP A 402 -16.56 14.33 -18.69
C ASP A 402 -16.01 15.71 -19.10
N GLU A 403 -16.78 16.78 -18.90
CA GLU A 403 -16.32 18.16 -19.13
C GLU A 403 -15.11 18.52 -18.23
N ASP A 404 -15.15 18.15 -16.95
CA ASP A 404 -14.06 18.43 -15.98
C ASP A 404 -12.76 17.75 -16.39
N LEU A 405 -12.88 16.48 -16.78
CA LEU A 405 -11.78 15.62 -17.20
C LEU A 405 -11.05 16.15 -18.43
N HIS A 406 -11.78 16.78 -19.34
CA HIS A 406 -11.28 17.16 -20.66
C HIS A 406 -11.15 18.67 -20.89
N SER A 407 -11.52 19.51 -19.92
CA SER A 407 -11.40 20.96 -20.00
C SER A 407 -10.93 21.53 -18.66
N TYR A 408 -9.62 21.77 -18.54
CA TYR A 408 -9.00 22.22 -17.29
C TYR A 408 -7.75 23.08 -17.54
N TYR A 409 -7.34 23.83 -16.53
CA TYR A 409 -6.07 24.53 -16.52
C TYR A 409 -5.01 23.66 -15.83
N LEU A 410 -3.87 23.47 -16.46
CA LEU A 410 -2.71 22.85 -15.85
C LEU A 410 -1.74 23.96 -15.42
N LEU A 411 -1.54 24.05 -14.11
CA LEU A 411 -0.56 24.92 -13.46
C LEU A 411 0.61 24.07 -12.98
N SER A 412 1.83 24.61 -13.05
CA SER A 412 2.97 24.02 -12.37
C SER A 412 3.71 25.04 -11.52
N TYR A 413 4.26 24.60 -10.39
CA TYR A 413 5.13 25.43 -9.55
C TYR A 413 6.24 24.59 -8.92
N SER A 414 7.31 25.24 -8.51
CA SER A 414 8.32 24.61 -7.65
C SER A 414 8.06 25.00 -6.21
N SER A 415 7.97 24.02 -5.31
CA SER A 415 7.78 24.30 -3.88
C SER A 415 8.96 25.10 -3.32
N ASN A 416 8.67 26.20 -2.64
CA ASN A 416 9.64 26.96 -1.85
C ASN A 416 10.14 26.16 -0.63
N ASN A 417 9.40 25.13 -0.21
CA ASN A 417 9.82 24.20 0.83
C ASN A 417 10.64 23.04 0.25
N GLN A 418 11.96 23.15 0.33
CA GLN A 418 12.89 22.11 -0.12
C GLN A 418 13.05 20.95 0.89
N LYS A 419 12.40 21.01 2.06
CA LYS A 419 12.48 19.96 3.08
C LYS A 419 11.42 18.91 2.86
N TYR A 420 11.83 17.72 2.44
CA TYR A 420 10.95 16.55 2.39
C TYR A 420 10.81 15.97 3.79
N ASP A 421 10.02 16.62 4.64
CA ASP A 421 9.81 16.30 6.05
C ASP A 421 8.67 15.29 6.28
N GLY A 422 8.06 14.79 5.20
CA GLY A 422 6.99 13.81 5.27
C GLY A 422 5.70 14.39 5.85
N ARG A 423 5.58 15.72 5.93
CA ARG A 423 4.33 16.39 6.31
C ARG A 423 3.44 16.60 5.10
N PHE A 424 2.13 16.63 5.37
CA PHE A 424 1.16 17.00 4.36
C PHE A 424 1.25 18.51 4.09
N ARG A 425 1.54 18.85 2.84
CA ARG A 425 1.60 20.22 2.33
C ARG A 425 0.28 20.56 1.67
N LYS A 426 -0.41 21.55 2.22
CA LYS A 426 -1.72 21.98 1.73
C LYS A 426 -1.54 22.90 0.52
N ILE A 427 -2.21 22.58 -0.57
CA ILE A 427 -2.29 23.41 -1.77
C ILE A 427 -3.60 24.19 -1.77
N GLU A 428 -3.51 25.50 -1.96
CA GLU A 428 -4.65 26.37 -2.16
C GLU A 428 -4.47 27.19 -3.45
N VAL A 429 -5.40 27.04 -4.38
CA VAL A 429 -5.45 27.83 -5.61
C VAL A 429 -6.55 28.88 -5.47
N LYS A 430 -6.17 30.16 -5.60
CA LYS A 430 -7.08 31.30 -5.56
C LYS A 430 -7.16 31.97 -6.92
N LEU A 431 -8.30 32.62 -7.17
CA LEU A 431 -8.53 33.46 -8.33
C LEU A 431 -8.59 34.92 -7.92
N LYS A 432 -7.99 35.79 -8.72
CA LYS A 432 -8.15 37.25 -8.59
C LYS A 432 -9.54 37.71 -9.03
N ARG A 433 -10.15 36.97 -9.98
CA ARG A 433 -11.50 37.26 -10.49
C ARG A 433 -12.56 36.79 -9.49
N SER A 434 -13.40 37.72 -9.03
CA SER A 434 -14.47 37.44 -8.07
C SER A 434 -15.65 36.67 -8.68
N GLY A 435 -16.36 35.88 -7.86
CA GLY A 435 -17.60 35.20 -8.26
C GLY A 435 -17.41 33.88 -9.01
N LEU A 436 -16.19 33.35 -9.02
CA LEU A 436 -15.83 32.05 -9.58
C LEU A 436 -15.47 31.07 -8.47
N SER A 437 -15.71 29.78 -8.73
CA SER A 437 -15.31 28.68 -7.86
C SER A 437 -14.16 27.89 -8.48
N VAL A 438 -13.17 27.54 -7.65
CA VAL A 438 -11.97 26.79 -8.05
C VAL A 438 -12.05 25.38 -7.49
N GLN A 439 -11.87 24.39 -8.35
CA GLN A 439 -11.69 22.99 -8.00
C GLN A 439 -10.25 22.59 -8.35
N SER A 440 -9.55 22.07 -7.36
CA SER A 440 -8.15 21.61 -7.48
C SER A 440 -7.86 20.63 -6.36
N ARG A 441 -6.83 19.79 -6.55
CA ARG A 441 -6.27 18.96 -5.48
C ARG A 441 -5.87 19.81 -4.27
N LYS A 442 -5.97 19.25 -3.06
CA LYS A 442 -5.81 20.01 -1.80
C LYS A 442 -4.45 19.85 -1.13
N GLY A 443 -3.59 18.95 -1.59
CA GLY A 443 -2.24 18.81 -1.06
C GLY A 443 -1.59 17.47 -1.35
N TYR A 444 -0.38 17.29 -0.83
CA TYR A 444 0.44 16.10 -1.01
C TYR A 444 1.43 15.97 0.15
N TYR A 445 1.98 14.78 0.40
CA TYR A 445 3.06 14.63 1.37
C TYR A 445 4.42 14.99 0.76
N GLY A 446 5.20 15.81 1.47
CA GLY A 446 6.56 16.19 1.07
C GLY A 446 7.55 15.04 1.25
N ILE A 447 7.53 14.07 0.34
CA ILE A 447 8.46 12.92 0.29
C ILE A 447 9.18 12.87 -1.06
N LYS A 448 10.47 12.51 -1.05
CA LYS A 448 11.30 12.51 -2.26
C LYS A 448 11.20 11.18 -3.01
N GLY A 449 11.27 10.07 -2.29
CA GLY A 449 11.34 8.73 -2.89
C GLY A 449 10.07 8.30 -3.62
N SER A 450 10.23 7.73 -4.83
CA SER A 450 9.21 7.02 -5.61
C SER A 450 9.29 5.53 -5.26
N TYR A 451 8.29 5.00 -4.54
CA TYR A 451 8.34 3.62 -4.01
C TYR A 451 7.48 2.66 -4.84
N GLY A 452 7.82 1.38 -4.98
CA GLY A 452 7.00 0.42 -5.73
C GLY A 452 5.60 0.16 -5.15
N SER A 453 5.33 0.63 -3.93
CA SER A 453 4.05 0.48 -3.23
C SER A 453 3.56 1.82 -2.69
N PRO A 454 2.24 1.98 -2.42
CA PRO A 454 1.67 3.22 -1.93
C PRO A 454 2.31 3.69 -0.64
N VAL A 455 2.42 5.01 -0.47
CA VAL A 455 2.93 5.58 0.78
C VAL A 455 1.79 5.83 1.75
N LEU A 456 1.84 5.09 2.86
CA LEU A 456 0.88 5.22 3.93
C LEU A 456 1.21 6.45 4.77
N SER A 457 0.18 7.07 5.33
CA SER A 457 0.32 8.35 6.05
C SER A 457 1.29 8.25 7.23
N TYR A 458 1.27 7.15 7.98
CA TYR A 458 2.19 6.92 9.11
C TYR A 458 3.65 6.69 8.68
N GLU A 459 3.90 6.31 7.42
CA GLU A 459 5.25 6.07 6.91
C GLU A 459 5.93 7.37 6.49
N ALA A 460 5.16 8.39 6.09
CA ALA A 460 5.71 9.58 5.45
C ALA A 460 6.78 10.29 6.30
N PRO A 461 6.61 10.52 7.62
CA PRO A 461 7.66 11.12 8.45
C PRO A 461 8.90 10.23 8.55
N ALA A 462 8.74 8.91 8.67
CA ALA A 462 9.85 7.97 8.76
C ALA A 462 10.64 7.89 7.44
N LEU A 463 9.93 7.90 6.30
CA LEU A 463 10.53 7.92 4.97
C LEU A 463 11.29 9.23 4.69
N ALA A 464 10.76 10.36 5.17
CA ALA A 464 11.45 11.64 5.12
C ALA A 464 12.80 11.63 5.87
N VAL A 465 12.83 11.03 7.05
CA VAL A 465 14.08 10.83 7.80
C VAL A 465 15.03 9.89 7.06
N LEU A 466 14.51 8.82 6.45
CA LEU A 466 15.32 7.92 5.62
C LEU A 466 15.87 8.58 4.35
N ASP A 467 15.16 9.53 3.75
CA ASP A 467 15.63 10.27 2.57
C ASP A 467 16.64 11.38 2.95
N SER A 468 16.72 11.74 4.23
CA SER A 468 17.67 12.73 4.73
C SER A 468 19.12 12.22 4.74
N LYS A 469 20.08 13.14 4.58
CA LYS A 469 21.51 12.81 4.60
C LYS A 469 22.00 12.40 5.99
N GLU A 470 21.43 12.98 7.03
CA GLU A 470 21.78 12.69 8.42
C GLU A 470 20.90 11.56 8.93
N LYS A 471 21.51 10.42 9.25
CA LYS A 471 20.81 9.27 9.81
C LYS A 471 20.79 9.41 11.34
N PRO A 472 19.64 9.70 11.96
CA PRO A 472 19.59 9.87 13.41
C PRO A 472 19.87 8.55 14.14
N ASP A 473 20.41 8.66 15.35
CA ASP A 473 20.69 7.54 16.25
C ASP A 473 20.29 7.90 17.68
N SER A 474 18.99 8.13 17.88
CA SER A 474 18.44 8.60 19.17
C SER A 474 18.36 7.50 20.24
N PHE A 475 18.48 6.23 19.85
CA PHE A 475 18.39 5.03 20.68
C PHE A 475 18.91 3.79 19.94
N PRO A 476 19.42 2.77 20.64
CA PRO A 476 19.91 1.54 20.01
C PRO A 476 18.76 0.61 19.60
N PHE A 477 18.89 0.01 18.42
CA PHE A 477 18.08 -1.15 18.00
C PHE A 477 18.88 -2.02 17.01
N TYR A 478 18.39 -3.22 16.74
CA TYR A 478 19.05 -4.20 15.88
C TYR A 478 18.22 -4.51 14.63
N LEU A 479 18.92 -4.78 13.52
CA LEU A 479 18.36 -5.11 12.22
C LEU A 479 19.05 -6.36 11.69
N GLY A 480 18.27 -7.35 11.28
CA GLY A 480 18.76 -8.50 10.51
C GLY A 480 17.92 -8.74 9.27
N GLY A 481 18.58 -8.86 8.14
CA GLY A 481 17.99 -9.41 6.92
C GLY A 481 18.58 -10.79 6.65
N PHE A 482 17.76 -11.70 6.15
CA PHE A 482 18.13 -13.10 5.91
C PHE A 482 17.62 -13.57 4.55
N SER A 483 18.31 -14.54 3.94
CA SER A 483 17.83 -15.28 2.76
C SER A 483 17.43 -16.70 3.15
N PHE A 484 16.17 -17.05 2.90
CA PHE A 484 15.59 -18.36 3.19
C PHE A 484 14.81 -18.85 1.95
N PRO A 485 15.48 -19.40 0.94
CA PRO A 485 14.81 -19.79 -0.30
C PRO A 485 13.77 -20.87 -0.03
N ASP A 486 12.49 -20.59 -0.29
CA ASP A 486 11.43 -21.59 -0.19
C ASP A 486 11.12 -22.20 -1.57
N ARG A 487 10.32 -23.26 -1.63
CA ARG A 487 9.91 -23.89 -2.90
C ARG A 487 9.13 -22.91 -3.77
N ASP A 488 8.08 -22.30 -3.22
CA ASP A 488 7.20 -21.37 -3.95
C ASP A 488 7.75 -19.94 -3.96
N ARG A 489 8.61 -19.60 -2.99
CA ARG A 489 9.21 -18.27 -2.82
C ARG A 489 10.72 -18.39 -2.76
N ILE A 490 11.26 -18.68 -3.94
CA ILE A 490 12.68 -18.90 -4.15
C ILE A 490 13.54 -17.71 -3.69
N GLY A 491 12.99 -16.49 -3.73
CA GLY A 491 13.63 -15.25 -3.28
C GLY A 491 13.24 -14.79 -1.88
N LEU A 492 12.66 -15.67 -1.05
CA LEU A 492 12.14 -15.29 0.27
C LEU A 492 13.26 -14.72 1.16
N ALA A 493 13.04 -13.49 1.60
CA ALA A 493 13.96 -12.71 2.39
C ALA A 493 13.24 -12.09 3.60
N PRO A 494 13.31 -12.72 4.78
CA PRO A 494 12.82 -12.14 6.02
C PRO A 494 13.68 -10.95 6.48
N VAL A 495 13.02 -9.89 6.93
CA VAL A 495 13.63 -8.75 7.61
C VAL A 495 13.06 -8.64 9.02
N ILE A 496 13.96 -8.52 9.98
CA ILE A 496 13.63 -8.48 11.40
C ILE A 496 14.29 -7.27 12.03
N VAL A 497 13.50 -6.51 12.80
CA VAL A 497 13.97 -5.37 13.58
C VAL A 497 13.56 -5.57 15.04
N ASP A 498 14.52 -5.49 15.95
CA ASP A 498 14.31 -5.62 17.40
C ASP A 498 14.59 -4.28 18.10
N VAL A 499 13.53 -3.61 18.55
CA VAL A 499 13.57 -2.27 19.17
C VAL A 499 13.08 -2.34 20.62
N PRO A 500 13.80 -1.76 21.61
CA PRO A 500 13.30 -1.69 22.98
C PRO A 500 12.10 -0.74 23.10
N MET A 501 11.07 -1.12 23.88
CA MET A 501 9.90 -0.24 24.12
C MET A 501 10.28 1.07 24.82
N SER A 502 11.36 1.08 25.59
CA SER A 502 11.91 2.29 26.21
C SER A 502 12.36 3.37 25.20
N ALA A 503 12.47 3.04 23.91
CA ALA A 503 12.79 3.99 22.86
C ALA A 503 11.61 4.95 22.55
N PHE A 504 10.38 4.50 22.77
CA PHE A 504 9.16 5.17 22.34
C PHE A 504 8.50 5.96 23.47
N THR A 505 7.74 6.99 23.09
CA THR A 505 7.01 7.81 24.05
C THR A 505 5.76 7.07 24.48
N VAL A 506 5.60 6.94 25.80
CA VAL A 506 4.42 6.37 26.45
C VAL A 506 3.71 7.50 27.19
N HIS A 507 2.54 7.90 26.70
CA HIS A 507 1.70 8.90 27.34
C HIS A 507 0.78 8.21 28.32
N VAL A 508 0.73 8.71 29.57
CA VAL A 508 -0.17 8.17 30.60
C VAL A 508 -1.26 9.20 30.87
N ASP A 509 -2.49 8.87 30.50
CA ASP A 509 -3.68 9.63 30.84
C ASP A 509 -4.19 9.17 32.22
N GLN A 510 -3.86 9.94 33.25
CA GLN A 510 -4.28 9.68 34.63
C GLN A 510 -5.80 9.73 34.82
N ALA A 511 -6.52 10.52 34.02
CA ALA A 511 -7.98 10.62 34.10
C ALA A 511 -8.64 9.37 33.51
N LYS A 512 -8.12 8.86 32.40
CA LYS A 512 -8.60 7.61 31.78
C LYS A 512 -8.01 6.35 32.41
N LYS A 513 -6.97 6.49 33.25
CA LYS A 513 -6.16 5.37 33.80
C LYS A 513 -5.60 4.46 32.70
N LEU A 514 -5.28 5.04 31.56
CA LEU A 514 -4.72 4.34 30.41
C LEU A 514 -3.40 4.97 30.01
N TYR A 515 -2.52 4.17 29.42
CA TYR A 515 -1.43 4.69 28.61
C TYR A 515 -1.71 4.44 27.13
N ASP A 516 -1.10 5.26 26.29
CA ASP A 516 -1.03 5.09 24.85
C ASP A 516 0.38 5.35 24.32
N THR A 517 0.71 4.74 23.18
CA THR A 517 1.94 4.95 22.44
C THR A 517 1.69 4.70 20.95
N ASP A 518 2.36 5.49 20.09
CA ASP A 518 2.26 5.40 18.64
C ASP A 518 3.67 5.48 18.04
N PHE A 519 4.09 4.42 17.34
CA PHE A 519 5.37 4.39 16.66
C PHE A 519 5.30 3.51 15.42
N SER A 520 6.24 3.68 14.51
CA SER A 520 6.32 2.89 13.30
C SER A 520 7.72 2.34 13.06
N VAL A 521 7.77 1.16 12.44
CA VAL A 521 9.00 0.60 11.89
C VAL A 521 8.84 0.55 10.38
N VAL A 522 9.77 1.17 9.66
CA VAL A 522 9.78 1.20 8.19
C VAL A 522 11.13 0.68 7.70
N THR A 523 11.10 -0.19 6.71
CA THR A 523 12.29 -0.79 6.11
C THR A 523 12.24 -0.62 4.59
N LEU A 524 13.33 -0.14 4.02
CA LEU A 524 13.57 -0.06 2.58
C LEU A 524 14.63 -1.08 2.18
N VAL A 525 14.28 -1.99 1.27
CA VAL A 525 15.23 -2.87 0.59
C VAL A 525 15.60 -2.22 -0.73
N LYS A 526 16.88 -1.90 -0.88
CA LYS A 526 17.45 -1.21 -2.04
C LYS A 526 18.38 -2.14 -2.81
N ASP A 527 18.28 -2.09 -4.13
CA ASP A 527 19.24 -2.78 -5.00
C ASP A 527 20.60 -2.05 -5.05
N GLN A 528 21.51 -2.55 -5.89
CA GLN A 528 22.86 -1.98 -6.05
C GLN A 528 22.87 -0.59 -6.68
N SER A 529 21.79 -0.19 -7.38
CA SER A 529 21.63 1.16 -7.92
C SER A 529 21.08 2.15 -6.90
N GLY A 530 20.67 1.67 -5.71
CA GLY A 530 19.99 2.45 -4.69
C GLY A 530 18.48 2.56 -4.91
N GLN A 531 17.92 1.88 -5.91
CA GLN A 531 16.48 1.84 -6.16
C GLN A 531 15.79 0.98 -5.10
N VAL A 532 14.71 1.48 -4.52
CA VAL A 532 13.89 0.73 -3.56
C VAL A 532 13.09 -0.34 -4.31
N VAL A 533 13.41 -1.61 -4.06
CA VAL A 533 12.71 -2.77 -4.65
C VAL A 533 11.64 -3.35 -3.72
N ALA A 534 11.74 -3.12 -2.41
CA ALA A 534 10.70 -3.46 -1.46
C ALA A 534 10.64 -2.42 -0.33
N LYS A 535 9.42 -2.10 0.12
CA LYS A 535 9.15 -1.30 1.30
C LYS A 535 8.28 -2.12 2.24
N LEU A 536 8.75 -2.32 3.46
CA LEU A 536 8.09 -3.11 4.49
C LEU A 536 7.85 -2.19 5.68
N SER A 537 6.65 -2.18 6.25
CA SER A 537 6.37 -1.33 7.39
C SER A 537 5.27 -1.88 8.27
N ASN A 538 5.27 -1.45 9.52
CA ASN A 538 4.13 -1.63 10.41
C ASN A 538 4.01 -0.45 11.36
N GLN A 539 2.78 -0.08 11.70
CA GLN A 539 2.48 0.90 12.74
C GLN A 539 2.01 0.17 13.99
N TYR A 540 2.50 0.60 15.15
CA TYR A 540 2.15 0.06 16.44
C TYR A 540 1.45 1.15 17.25
N ARG A 541 0.15 0.98 17.44
CA ARG A 541 -0.66 1.78 18.36
C ARG A 541 -1.05 0.89 19.53
N LEU A 542 -0.34 1.04 20.64
CA LEU A 542 -0.56 0.23 21.83
C LEU A 542 -1.25 1.08 22.89
N SER A 543 -2.22 0.49 23.58
CA SER A 543 -2.83 1.10 24.75
C SER A 543 -3.04 0.04 25.83
N GLY A 544 -3.02 0.47 27.09
CA GLY A 544 -3.18 -0.43 28.22
C GLY A 544 -3.37 0.30 29.54
N PRO A 545 -3.54 -0.42 30.66
CA PRO A 545 -3.71 0.16 31.98
C PRO A 545 -2.49 1.01 32.40
N ALA A 546 -2.72 2.20 32.94
CA ALA A 546 -1.67 3.15 33.32
C ALA A 546 -0.62 2.58 34.30
N ASP A 547 -1.03 1.66 35.18
CA ASP A 547 -0.16 0.98 36.15
C ASP A 547 0.82 0.00 35.48
N LYS A 548 0.57 -0.41 34.24
CA LYS A 548 1.45 -1.28 33.44
C LYS A 548 2.46 -0.53 32.57
N ALA A 549 2.35 0.79 32.46
CA ALA A 549 3.20 1.59 31.56
C ALA A 549 4.70 1.40 31.80
N GLU A 550 5.15 1.31 33.06
CA GLU A 550 6.57 1.10 33.40
C GLU A 550 7.05 -0.33 33.12
N ASP A 551 6.16 -1.33 33.19
CA ASP A 551 6.49 -2.70 32.81
C ASP A 551 6.59 -2.84 31.30
N THR A 552 5.67 -2.20 30.55
CA THR A 552 5.68 -2.16 29.08
C THR A 552 6.99 -1.59 28.54
N LYS A 553 7.58 -0.58 29.19
CA LYS A 553 8.87 -0.01 28.76
C LYS A 553 10.03 -1.01 28.80
N LYS A 554 9.94 -2.09 29.58
CA LYS A 554 10.96 -3.15 29.68
C LYS A 554 10.85 -4.17 28.53
N GLU A 555 9.73 -4.17 27.82
CA GLU A 555 9.48 -5.07 26.71
C GLU A 555 10.26 -4.64 25.45
N ARG A 556 10.18 -5.48 24.42
CA ARG A 556 10.82 -5.25 23.14
C ARG A 556 9.80 -5.50 22.03
N VAL A 557 9.92 -4.72 20.97
CA VAL A 557 9.10 -4.85 19.77
C VAL A 557 9.90 -5.59 18.73
N LEU A 558 9.36 -6.72 18.27
CA LEU A 558 9.89 -7.47 17.15
C LEU A 558 9.05 -7.17 15.92
N PHE A 559 9.61 -6.41 14.98
CA PHE A 559 9.05 -6.26 13.65
C PHE A 559 9.58 -7.41 12.78
N TYR A 560 8.66 -8.10 12.11
CA TYR A 560 8.94 -9.19 11.17
C TYR A 560 8.19 -8.91 9.87
N ALA A 561 8.90 -8.90 8.76
CA ALA A 561 8.31 -8.79 7.44
C ALA A 561 9.09 -9.61 6.41
N GLU A 562 8.43 -10.00 5.33
CA GLU A 562 9.03 -10.83 4.29
C GLU A 562 8.98 -10.09 2.95
N ALA A 563 10.07 -10.18 2.18
CA ALA A 563 10.10 -9.78 0.78
C ALA A 563 10.41 -10.99 -0.10
N ASN A 564 9.95 -10.96 -1.35
CA ASN A 564 10.40 -11.91 -2.38
C ASN A 564 11.31 -11.16 -3.33
N LEU A 565 12.61 -11.43 -3.26
CA LEU A 565 13.65 -10.67 -3.94
C LEU A 565 14.30 -11.52 -5.04
N SER A 566 14.64 -10.89 -6.16
CA SER A 566 15.44 -11.55 -7.19
C SER A 566 16.87 -11.85 -6.68
N PRO A 567 17.62 -12.75 -7.33
CA PRO A 567 19.02 -12.98 -6.97
C PRO A 567 19.88 -11.73 -7.14
N ALA A 568 20.30 -11.12 -6.02
CA ALA A 568 21.24 -10.01 -5.96
C ALA A 568 21.69 -9.75 -4.50
N ARG A 569 22.64 -8.83 -4.35
CA ARG A 569 22.97 -8.19 -3.08
C ARG A 569 22.13 -6.93 -2.90
N TYR A 570 21.47 -6.81 -1.75
CA TYR A 570 20.61 -5.70 -1.39
C TYR A 570 21.11 -4.99 -0.14
N THR A 571 20.86 -3.68 -0.07
CA THR A 571 21.01 -2.88 1.14
C THR A 571 19.65 -2.76 1.81
N VAL A 572 19.61 -2.97 3.12
CA VAL A 572 18.38 -2.82 3.92
C VAL A 572 18.57 -1.64 4.85
N GLU A 573 17.75 -0.60 4.70
CA GLU A 573 17.69 0.53 5.64
C GLU A 573 16.41 0.42 6.46
N ALA A 574 16.54 0.30 7.77
CA ALA A 574 15.41 0.31 8.70
C ALA A 574 15.42 1.56 9.57
N ILE A 575 14.24 2.09 9.85
CA ILE A 575 13.99 3.17 10.80
C ILE A 575 12.95 2.73 11.82
N ALA A 576 13.21 3.04 13.08
CA ALA A 576 12.21 3.05 14.13
C ALA A 576 11.89 4.51 14.45
N TYR A 577 10.63 4.91 14.32
CA TYR A 577 10.17 6.29 14.41
C TYR A 577 9.09 6.42 15.49
N ASP A 578 9.36 7.26 16.51
CA ASP A 578 8.41 7.59 17.57
C ASP A 578 7.51 8.75 17.12
N ALA A 579 6.23 8.48 16.87
CA ALA A 579 5.35 9.48 16.27
C ALA A 579 5.09 10.71 17.19
N PRO A 580 4.87 10.55 18.52
CA PRO A 580 4.62 11.69 19.40
C PRO A 580 5.82 12.64 19.57
N SER A 581 7.04 12.12 19.72
CA SER A 581 8.22 12.97 19.94
C SER A 581 8.99 13.31 18.66
N GLY A 582 8.77 12.59 17.57
CA GLY A 582 9.55 12.68 16.33
C GLY A 582 10.97 12.13 16.44
N ARG A 583 11.34 11.48 17.56
CA ARG A 583 12.63 10.80 17.72
C ARG A 583 12.70 9.59 16.81
N ALA A 584 13.89 9.34 16.26
CA ALA A 584 14.12 8.19 15.41
C ALA A 584 15.54 7.67 15.52
N SER A 585 15.71 6.41 15.14
CA SER A 585 17.01 5.82 14.84
C SER A 585 16.95 5.09 13.51
N VAL A 586 18.07 5.13 12.77
CA VAL A 586 18.22 4.38 11.51
C VAL A 586 19.34 3.34 11.64
N ARG A 587 19.15 2.16 11.04
CA ARG A 587 20.17 1.12 10.90
C ARG A 587 20.20 0.63 9.46
N THR A 588 21.39 0.25 9.02
CA THR A 588 21.62 -0.31 7.69
C THR A 588 22.23 -1.70 7.81
N GLY A 589 21.71 -2.63 7.03
CA GLY A 589 22.23 -3.99 6.87
C GLY A 589 22.25 -4.40 5.41
N THR A 590 22.57 -5.66 5.15
CA THR A 590 22.61 -6.22 3.80
C THR A 590 21.88 -7.57 3.75
N ILE A 591 21.31 -7.89 2.60
CA ILE A 591 20.77 -9.22 2.30
C ILE A 591 21.43 -9.71 1.01
N ASP A 592 21.97 -10.93 1.06
CA ASP A 592 22.54 -11.60 -0.10
C ASP A 592 21.62 -12.73 -0.55
N VAL A 593 20.89 -12.49 -1.65
CA VAL A 593 20.02 -13.50 -2.28
C VAL A 593 20.78 -14.15 -3.42
N SER A 594 21.08 -15.45 -3.29
CA SER A 594 21.80 -16.18 -4.33
C SER A 594 20.90 -16.59 -5.50
N ALA A 595 21.54 -16.94 -6.62
CA ALA A 595 20.84 -17.55 -7.75
C ALA A 595 20.23 -18.88 -7.30
N ASN A 596 18.90 -18.92 -7.30
CA ASN A 596 18.16 -20.01 -6.73
C ASN A 596 17.36 -20.68 -7.86
N ASP A 597 17.76 -21.89 -8.19
CA ASP A 597 17.15 -22.77 -9.19
C ASP A 597 16.60 -23.98 -8.44
N GLU A 598 15.33 -24.34 -8.65
CA GLU A 598 14.68 -25.44 -7.93
C GLU A 598 15.35 -26.79 -8.21
N SER A 599 16.00 -26.93 -9.37
CA SER A 599 16.76 -28.13 -9.75
C SER A 599 18.12 -28.26 -9.06
N LYS A 600 18.53 -27.25 -8.29
CA LYS A 600 19.86 -27.17 -7.68
C LYS A 600 19.79 -27.20 -6.15
N LEU A 601 20.90 -27.61 -5.55
CA LEU A 601 21.13 -27.45 -4.11
C LEU A 601 20.98 -25.96 -3.75
N ARG A 602 20.29 -25.65 -2.65
CA ARG A 602 20.19 -24.29 -2.11
C ARG A 602 20.45 -24.29 -0.60
N LEU A 603 20.92 -23.16 -0.09
CA LEU A 603 21.34 -22.98 1.30
C LEU A 603 20.81 -21.64 1.82
N SER A 604 20.12 -21.66 2.97
CA SER A 604 19.72 -20.44 3.67
C SER A 604 20.91 -19.77 4.34
N ASP A 605 20.70 -18.55 4.82
CA ASP A 605 21.66 -17.92 5.72
C ASP A 605 21.80 -18.70 7.04
N VAL A 606 22.96 -18.53 7.66
CA VAL A 606 23.28 -19.09 8.98
C VAL A 606 22.76 -18.13 10.03
N VAL A 607 21.95 -18.64 10.95
CA VAL A 607 21.27 -17.83 11.96
C VAL A 607 21.67 -18.29 13.35
N PHE A 608 22.31 -17.39 14.11
CA PHE A 608 22.48 -17.56 15.55
C PHE A 608 21.17 -17.28 16.27
N LEU A 609 20.87 -18.06 17.31
CA LEU A 609 19.62 -18.00 18.05
C LEU A 609 19.81 -17.28 19.37
N LYS A 610 18.90 -16.34 19.65
CA LYS A 610 18.81 -15.60 20.91
C LYS A 610 17.89 -16.31 21.90
N ARG A 611 16.73 -16.79 21.42
CA ARG A 611 15.70 -17.49 22.21
C ARG A 611 15.02 -18.54 21.34
N ALA A 612 14.43 -19.55 21.98
CA ALA A 612 13.57 -20.54 21.34
C ALA A 612 12.39 -20.82 22.28
N GLU A 613 11.19 -20.84 21.73
CA GLU A 613 9.95 -21.08 22.49
C GLU A 613 9.22 -22.27 21.87
N GLN A 614 8.76 -23.20 22.70
CA GLN A 614 7.97 -24.34 22.25
C GLN A 614 6.58 -23.88 21.85
N VAL A 615 6.11 -24.34 20.70
CA VAL A 615 4.77 -24.03 20.21
C VAL A 615 3.87 -25.25 20.39
N GLY A 616 2.64 -25.01 20.82
CA GLY A 616 1.60 -26.05 20.83
C GLY A 616 1.37 -26.60 19.43
N SER A 617 0.96 -27.86 19.31
CA SER A 617 0.85 -28.60 18.04
C SER A 617 -0.17 -28.07 17.01
N THR A 618 -0.69 -26.84 17.17
CA THR A 618 -1.81 -26.25 16.43
C THR A 618 -1.50 -24.95 15.69
N ASP A 619 -0.29 -24.38 15.76
CA ASP A 619 0.02 -23.18 14.97
C ASP A 619 0.45 -23.56 13.54
N GLU A 620 -0.46 -23.35 12.60
CA GLU A 620 -0.44 -23.84 11.21
C GLU A 620 0.56 -23.15 10.27
N ASN A 621 1.52 -22.34 10.75
CA ASN A 621 2.39 -21.58 9.85
C ASN A 621 3.75 -22.25 9.57
N LYS A 622 3.73 -23.51 9.09
CA LYS A 622 4.93 -24.30 8.71
C LYS A 622 5.81 -23.66 7.61
N SER A 623 5.33 -22.59 6.99
CA SER A 623 6.04 -21.79 5.98
C SER A 623 6.98 -20.74 6.58
N ASN A 624 6.85 -20.41 7.87
CA ASN A 624 7.77 -19.47 8.53
C ASN A 624 9.18 -20.10 8.64
N PRO A 625 10.24 -19.47 8.09
CA PRO A 625 11.59 -20.02 8.12
C PRO A 625 12.19 -20.14 9.53
N PHE A 626 11.66 -19.41 10.51
CA PHE A 626 12.06 -19.47 11.92
C PHE A 626 11.22 -20.45 12.76
N HIS A 627 10.37 -21.24 12.10
CA HIS A 627 9.78 -22.42 12.73
C HIS A 627 10.71 -23.62 12.51
N VAL A 628 11.33 -24.09 13.58
CA VAL A 628 12.33 -25.17 13.54
C VAL A 628 11.84 -26.31 14.43
N ALA A 629 11.55 -27.46 13.81
CA ALA A 629 10.85 -28.57 14.45
C ALA A 629 9.52 -28.15 15.12
N ASN A 630 9.44 -28.11 16.45
CA ASN A 630 8.29 -27.69 17.25
C ASN A 630 8.53 -26.37 18.02
N MET A 631 9.51 -25.58 17.58
CA MET A 631 9.90 -24.33 18.23
C MET A 631 9.81 -23.16 17.25
N ILE A 632 9.40 -22.01 17.75
CA ILE A 632 9.66 -20.72 17.10
C ILE A 632 10.96 -20.17 17.69
N VAL A 633 11.90 -19.84 16.82
CA VAL A 633 13.22 -19.36 17.23
C VAL A 633 13.37 -17.88 16.92
N SER A 634 13.91 -17.12 17.87
CA SER A 634 14.23 -15.71 17.69
C SER A 634 15.71 -15.57 17.32
N PRO A 635 16.05 -14.97 16.17
CA PRO A 635 17.43 -14.78 15.77
C PRO A 635 18.15 -13.73 16.63
N ASN A 636 19.45 -13.93 16.81
CA ASN A 636 20.38 -12.88 17.17
C ASN A 636 20.64 -12.03 15.90
N LEU A 637 20.38 -10.73 15.99
CA LEU A 637 20.41 -9.79 14.88
C LEU A 637 21.76 -9.06 14.77
N GLY A 638 22.80 -9.59 15.42
CA GLY A 638 24.13 -8.98 15.51
C GLY A 638 24.45 -8.41 16.89
N GLU A 639 23.66 -8.76 17.92
CA GLU A 639 24.01 -8.39 19.30
C GLU A 639 25.30 -9.11 19.73
N PRO A 640 26.21 -8.42 20.46
CA PRO A 640 27.35 -9.09 21.07
C PRO A 640 26.91 -10.26 21.94
N ILE A 641 27.58 -11.39 21.76
CA ILE A 641 27.28 -12.63 22.46
C ILE A 641 28.20 -12.73 23.68
N GLN A 642 27.61 -12.86 24.85
CA GLN A 642 28.37 -13.06 26.08
C GLN A 642 28.92 -14.49 26.17
N ARG A 643 30.21 -14.61 26.49
CA ARG A 643 30.88 -15.90 26.71
C ARG A 643 30.31 -16.67 27.90
N SER A 644 29.71 -15.96 28.86
CA SER A 644 28.97 -16.52 30.00
C SER A 644 27.81 -17.46 29.59
N LEU A 645 27.29 -17.34 28.35
CA LEU A 645 26.25 -18.23 27.81
C LEU A 645 26.74 -19.66 27.58
N LYS A 646 28.07 -19.89 27.61
CA LYS A 646 28.78 -21.15 27.36
C LYS A 646 28.66 -21.72 25.95
N GLN A 647 27.45 -21.71 25.39
CA GLN A 647 27.14 -22.17 24.06
C GLN A 647 26.11 -21.27 23.38
N VAL A 648 26.18 -21.16 22.06
CA VAL A 648 25.24 -20.37 21.25
C VAL A 648 24.59 -21.28 20.22
N PRO A 649 23.27 -21.48 20.28
CA PRO A 649 22.57 -22.24 19.26
C PRO A 649 22.58 -21.49 17.92
N PHE A 650 22.69 -22.23 16.83
CA PHE A 650 22.53 -21.73 15.47
C PHE A 650 21.79 -22.74 14.61
N PHE A 651 21.15 -22.25 13.54
CA PHE A 651 20.52 -23.10 12.56
C PHE A 651 20.69 -22.56 11.14
N PHE A 652 20.47 -23.45 10.17
CA PHE A 652 20.32 -23.14 8.75
C PHE A 652 19.51 -24.25 8.08
N THR A 653 19.03 -23.98 6.87
CA THR A 653 18.23 -24.91 6.07
C THR A 653 18.92 -25.22 4.76
N VAL A 654 19.04 -26.51 4.46
CA VAL A 654 19.49 -27.02 3.16
C VAL A 654 18.26 -27.47 2.38
N TYR A 655 18.19 -27.08 1.10
CA TYR A 655 17.13 -27.48 0.20
C TYR A 655 17.73 -28.34 -0.89
N SER A 656 17.36 -29.62 -0.91
CA SER A 656 17.88 -30.59 -1.87
C SER A 656 16.89 -30.80 -3.02
N PRO A 657 17.37 -31.02 -4.27
CA PRO A 657 16.50 -31.39 -5.39
C PRO A 657 15.76 -32.70 -5.12
N ALA A 658 14.50 -32.82 -5.59
CA ALA A 658 13.63 -33.97 -5.32
C ALA A 658 14.20 -35.32 -5.79
N ASP A 659 14.98 -35.34 -6.87
CA ASP A 659 15.51 -36.55 -7.50
C ASP A 659 16.93 -36.94 -7.02
N THR A 660 17.38 -36.41 -5.88
CA THR A 660 18.77 -36.62 -5.43
C THR A 660 18.95 -37.96 -4.72
N ALA A 661 19.72 -38.88 -5.33
CA ALA A 661 20.10 -40.16 -4.69
C ALA A 661 21.27 -40.03 -3.68
N SER A 662 22.13 -39.02 -3.87
CA SER A 662 23.28 -38.74 -3.01
C SER A 662 22.91 -37.87 -1.80
N LYS A 663 23.39 -38.21 -0.60
CA LYS A 663 23.23 -37.34 0.59
C LYS A 663 24.23 -36.17 0.54
N PRO A 664 23.81 -34.90 0.73
CA PRO A 664 24.73 -33.78 0.80
C PRO A 664 25.67 -33.90 2.01
N LYS A 665 26.94 -33.55 1.83
CA LYS A 665 27.95 -33.48 2.90
C LYS A 665 28.01 -32.07 3.48
N LEU A 666 28.05 -31.98 4.81
CA LEU A 666 28.10 -30.71 5.55
C LEU A 666 29.47 -30.54 6.23
N THR A 667 30.07 -29.37 6.04
CA THR A 667 31.28 -28.91 6.73
C THR A 667 31.00 -27.59 7.43
N ILE A 668 31.38 -27.49 8.69
CA ILE A 668 31.24 -26.31 9.54
C ILE A 668 32.64 -25.81 9.89
N GLU A 669 32.95 -24.57 9.54
CA GLU A 669 34.24 -23.93 9.79
C GLU A 669 34.05 -22.72 10.70
N LEU A 670 34.85 -22.63 11.76
CA LEU A 670 34.98 -21.42 12.58
C LEU A 670 36.23 -20.68 12.13
N LEU A 671 36.08 -19.43 11.71
CA LEU A 671 37.17 -18.59 11.24
C LEU A 671 37.37 -17.37 12.14
N SER A 672 38.62 -16.91 12.21
CA SER A 672 38.98 -15.60 12.76
C SER A 672 39.96 -14.92 11.82
N GLN A 673 39.66 -13.69 11.41
CA GLN A 673 40.46 -12.92 10.44
C GLN A 673 40.77 -13.71 9.15
N GLY A 674 39.80 -14.49 8.67
CA GLY A 674 39.93 -15.34 7.48
C GLY A 674 40.75 -16.63 7.65
N ARG A 675 41.25 -16.93 8.87
CA ARG A 675 41.95 -18.17 9.19
C ARG A 675 41.01 -19.17 9.87
N THR A 676 40.96 -20.40 9.37
CA THR A 676 40.19 -21.49 9.99
C THR A 676 40.81 -21.88 11.33
N LEU A 677 40.05 -21.72 12.41
CA LEU A 677 40.43 -22.11 13.77
C LEU A 677 39.97 -23.53 14.11
N ALA A 678 38.81 -23.91 13.60
CA ALA A 678 38.24 -25.24 13.77
C ALA A 678 37.43 -25.62 12.54
N GLN A 679 37.43 -26.91 12.21
CA GLN A 679 36.62 -27.49 11.16
C GLN A 679 35.95 -28.76 11.70
N MET A 680 34.64 -28.87 11.51
CA MET A 680 33.82 -29.97 12.04
C MET A 680 32.95 -30.51 10.91
N PRO A 681 32.92 -31.84 10.68
CA PRO A 681 31.92 -32.44 9.81
C PRO A 681 30.55 -32.40 10.50
N GLY A 682 29.48 -32.32 9.72
CA GLY A 682 28.10 -32.44 10.20
C GLY A 682 27.31 -33.44 9.36
N GLU A 683 26.26 -34.01 9.97
CA GLU A 683 25.28 -34.83 9.28
C GLU A 683 23.96 -34.07 9.17
N LEU A 684 23.42 -33.96 7.96
CA LEU A 684 22.13 -33.31 7.73
C LEU A 684 20.99 -34.26 8.14
N PRO A 685 19.93 -33.75 8.80
CA PRO A 685 18.74 -34.53 9.05
C PRO A 685 17.99 -34.84 7.75
N ALA A 686 17.09 -35.83 7.83
CA ALA A 686 16.22 -36.17 6.71
C ALA A 686 15.40 -34.96 6.27
N SER A 687 15.23 -34.81 4.94
CA SER A 687 14.42 -33.75 4.37
C SER A 687 12.95 -33.93 4.75
N ASP A 688 12.25 -32.83 5.03
CA ASP A 688 10.80 -32.83 5.18
C ASP A 688 10.09 -32.96 3.82
N ALA A 689 8.75 -32.97 3.82
CA ALA A 689 7.92 -33.05 2.61
C ALA A 689 8.15 -31.89 1.62
N LEU A 690 8.80 -30.80 2.05
CA LEU A 690 9.15 -29.63 1.23
C LEU A 690 10.61 -29.68 0.76
N GLY A 691 11.33 -30.79 0.99
CA GLY A 691 12.73 -30.97 0.60
C GLY A 691 13.72 -30.23 1.51
N ARG A 692 13.27 -29.78 2.70
CA ARG A 692 14.06 -28.98 3.64
C ARG A 692 14.73 -29.87 4.69
N SER A 693 16.04 -29.74 4.82
CA SER A 693 16.83 -30.29 5.93
C SER A 693 17.26 -29.14 6.84
N GLN A 694 16.55 -28.94 7.95
CA GLN A 694 16.88 -27.92 8.96
C GLN A 694 17.92 -28.47 9.94
N PHE A 695 19.14 -27.95 9.90
CA PHE A 695 20.22 -28.33 10.82
C PHE A 695 20.27 -27.38 12.01
N VAL A 696 20.31 -27.92 13.22
CA VAL A 696 20.43 -27.16 14.47
C VAL A 696 21.61 -27.69 15.27
N ALA A 697 22.49 -26.80 15.71
CA ALA A 697 23.60 -27.14 16.60
C ALA A 697 23.90 -25.99 17.56
N ALA A 698 24.79 -26.22 18.53
CA ALA A 698 25.26 -25.20 19.44
C ALA A 698 26.78 -25.06 19.36
N LEU A 699 27.26 -23.83 19.19
CA LEU A 699 28.67 -23.50 19.16
C LEU A 699 29.16 -23.24 20.59
N PRO A 700 30.12 -24.00 21.14
CA PRO A 700 30.71 -23.71 22.44
C PRO A 700 31.55 -22.41 22.39
N VAL A 701 31.16 -21.40 23.14
CA VAL A 701 31.81 -20.06 23.15
C VAL A 701 32.62 -19.77 24.41
N GLU A 702 32.45 -20.56 25.48
CA GLU A 702 33.14 -20.34 26.77
C GLU A 702 34.66 -20.26 26.63
N LYS A 703 35.24 -21.16 25.82
CA LYS A 703 36.69 -21.30 25.64
C LYS A 703 37.25 -20.49 24.47
N ILE A 704 36.38 -19.84 23.69
CA ILE A 704 36.79 -18.97 22.59
C ILE A 704 37.04 -17.58 23.19
N PRO A 705 38.22 -16.96 22.99
CA PRO A 705 38.49 -15.60 23.47
C PRO A 705 37.46 -14.58 22.96
N ALA A 706 37.35 -13.44 23.65
CA ALA A 706 36.56 -12.32 23.13
C ALA A 706 37.16 -11.80 21.81
N GLY A 707 36.30 -11.46 20.85
CA GLY A 707 36.71 -11.07 19.50
C GLY A 707 35.63 -11.31 18.44
N THR A 708 35.95 -10.96 17.20
CA THR A 708 35.06 -11.18 16.05
C THR A 708 35.43 -12.47 15.32
N TYR A 709 34.43 -13.29 15.05
CA TYR A 709 34.55 -14.60 14.41
C TYR A 709 33.54 -14.73 13.29
N GLU A 710 33.75 -15.71 12.43
CA GLU A 710 32.86 -16.06 11.32
C GLU A 710 32.57 -17.56 11.38
N LEU A 711 31.29 -17.92 11.34
CA LEU A 711 30.85 -19.29 11.19
C LEU A 711 30.48 -19.51 9.73
N LYS A 712 31.25 -20.35 9.04
CA LYS A 712 31.04 -20.70 7.64
C LYS A 712 30.51 -22.12 7.53
N ILE A 713 29.41 -22.25 6.81
CA ILE A 713 28.74 -23.51 6.50
C ILE A 713 28.98 -23.80 5.03
N THR A 714 29.52 -24.98 4.72
CA THR A 714 29.72 -25.46 3.36
C THR A 714 28.95 -26.76 3.17
N VAL A 715 28.09 -26.80 2.16
CA VAL A 715 27.33 -27.99 1.78
C VAL A 715 27.73 -28.40 0.37
N SER A 716 28.16 -29.65 0.21
CA SER A 716 28.55 -30.21 -1.09
C SER A 716 27.68 -31.40 -1.47
N LEU A 717 27.22 -31.42 -2.72
CA LEU A 717 26.44 -32.49 -3.32
C LEU A 717 27.00 -32.78 -4.72
N ASP A 718 27.49 -34.00 -4.93
CA ASP A 718 28.20 -34.40 -6.16
C ASP A 718 29.32 -33.42 -6.54
N ALA A 719 29.22 -32.73 -7.69
CA ALA A 719 30.19 -31.71 -8.13
C ALA A 719 29.87 -30.28 -7.65
N MET A 720 28.72 -30.08 -6.99
CA MET A 720 28.28 -28.77 -6.53
C MET A 720 28.71 -28.52 -5.08
N SER A 721 29.13 -27.29 -4.77
CA SER A 721 29.43 -26.84 -3.41
C SER A 721 28.90 -25.43 -3.21
N LEU A 722 28.21 -25.21 -2.09
CA LEU A 722 27.66 -23.92 -1.68
C LEU A 722 28.15 -23.58 -0.28
N SER A 723 28.43 -22.31 -0.05
CA SER A 723 28.79 -21.84 1.28
C SER A 723 28.06 -20.58 1.69
N ARG A 724 27.82 -20.46 3.00
CA ARG A 724 27.24 -19.31 3.67
C ARG A 724 28.00 -19.03 4.94
N SER A 725 28.18 -17.76 5.24
CA SER A 725 28.92 -17.31 6.40
C SER A 725 28.12 -16.31 7.21
N ARG A 726 28.27 -16.35 8.53
CA ARG A 726 27.74 -15.32 9.42
C ARG A 726 28.81 -14.89 10.43
N SER A 727 29.06 -13.59 10.48
CA SER A 727 29.96 -13.00 11.48
C SER A 727 29.23 -12.79 12.81
N PHE A 728 29.96 -12.93 13.91
CA PHE A 728 29.47 -12.68 15.26
C PHE A 728 30.60 -12.16 16.15
N THR A 729 30.25 -11.48 17.24
CA THR A 729 31.21 -10.92 18.19
C THR A 729 31.01 -11.54 19.57
N LEU A 730 32.08 -12.05 20.15
CA LEU A 730 32.13 -12.54 21.52
C LEU A 730 32.67 -11.47 22.47
N VAL A 731 31.98 -11.30 23.60
CA VAL A 731 32.36 -10.39 24.70
C VAL A 731 32.36 -11.16 26.02
N ASP A 732 33.13 -10.68 26.98
CA ASP A 732 33.24 -11.30 28.31
C ASP A 732 31.96 -11.18 29.14
#